data_AF-A0A816MQU6-F1
#
_entry.id   AF-A0A816MQU6-F1
#
_cell.length_a   1.000
_cell.length_b   1.000
_cell.length_c   1.000
_cell.angle_alpha   90.00
_cell.angle_beta   90.00
_cell.angle_gamma   90.00
#
_symmetry.space_group_name_H-M   'P 1'
#
loop_
_entity.id
_entity.type
_entity.pdbx_description
1 polymer ?
#
loop_
_entity_poly.entity_id
_entity_poly.type
_entity_poly.pdbx_seq_one_letter_code
_entity_poly.pdbx_strand_id
1 'polypeptide(L)'
;MSGSDVPSHNLFVYGSILEPAAAAVILDRPADTVPALLHGYHKYKLKGRPYPCIVPFESAKVNGKVITGVSDAELNKFDVIEGNEYERVTVEVVRMDNSEKMKVETYVWVNKDDPSMYGEWDYEEWRMIHADKFVEMFREVLEWNKNPNGKTREDIVKSLKKKMSSSDQSSSHNVFVYGSFQEPAVVGLILECTPVIVSAQLHGFHRYRLKGRLHPCIAPLETGVIDGKVLTGLTDAQLESLDMIEGDEYMRKTVEVLLTDTSDNMQVEAFIWANKDDPDMYGEWDFEEWKRLHMEKFIEASEKFIEWKKNPDGRSREEFAKFVEEDPPFGGKKMATSEQSPSYNVFVYGSFQEPAVVSLILEFAPVIVSAQLHGFHLYRLKGRLHPCIAPFESGLVNGKVLTGLTEAQLKNLDMIQGAEYVRKTVEVVLTETSEKMEVEALIWANKDDPDMYGEWDFEEWKRLHMDKFIEASKKFIEWKKNPDGKTREEFEKFVHEDPPVATNSLSLTHRFHSRTMTSSNQSPSHNVFVYGSFQEPSVVNLILECDPVTISAQLQGYHLYRLKGRLHPCISPSENGLINGKILTGLTDAQLENLDMIEGDEYVRKTVEVVLTETSEKMQVETFVWANKDDPHLYGEWDFEEWKKVHMEKFIEASKKFIEWKKNPEGRSREEFVKFVEEDLTAA
;
A
#
# COMPACT_ATOMS: atom_id res chain seq x y z
N MET A 1 1.83 68.41 3.50
CA MET A 1 0.37 68.58 3.40
C MET A 1 -0.21 67.19 3.36
N SER A 2 -0.88 66.77 4.43
CA SER A 2 -1.52 65.46 4.56
C SER A 2 -2.75 65.43 3.67
N GLY A 3 -2.65 64.75 2.51
CA GLY A 3 -3.83 64.30 1.79
C GLY A 3 -4.55 63.33 2.71
N SER A 4 -5.75 63.70 3.13
CA SER A 4 -6.70 62.80 3.79
C SER A 4 -6.85 61.55 2.94
N ASP A 5 -6.48 60.40 3.49
CA ASP A 5 -6.73 59.08 2.90
C ASP A 5 -8.25 58.85 3.00
N VAL A 6 -9.01 59.42 2.06
CA VAL A 6 -10.48 59.38 2.08
C VAL A 6 -10.90 57.96 1.66
N PRO A 7 -11.63 57.23 2.51
CA PRO A 7 -12.16 55.92 2.14
C PRO A 7 -13.10 56.09 0.95
N SER A 8 -12.74 55.53 -0.20
CA SER A 8 -13.46 55.77 -1.47
C SER A 8 -13.76 54.51 -2.27
N HIS A 9 -13.20 53.37 -1.87
CA HIS A 9 -13.39 52.09 -2.56
C HIS A 9 -14.37 51.19 -1.82
N ASN A 10 -15.06 50.35 -2.60
CA ASN A 10 -15.89 49.27 -2.10
C ASN A 10 -15.36 47.97 -2.70
N LEU A 11 -15.00 47.00 -1.87
CA LEU A 11 -14.36 45.77 -2.30
C LEU A 11 -15.28 44.57 -2.06
N PHE A 12 -15.63 43.85 -3.12
CA PHE A 12 -16.37 42.58 -3.02
C PHE A 12 -15.41 41.41 -2.78
N VAL A 13 -15.63 40.71 -1.68
CA VAL A 13 -14.86 39.55 -1.24
C VAL A 13 -15.75 38.31 -1.20
N TYR A 14 -15.22 37.16 -1.61
CA TYR A 14 -15.98 35.94 -1.86
C TYR A 14 -15.29 34.65 -1.39
N GLY A 15 -14.10 34.78 -0.80
CA GLY A 15 -13.23 33.67 -0.39
C GLY A 15 -12.69 33.81 1.04
N SER A 16 -11.40 33.59 1.23
CA SER A 16 -10.73 33.63 2.54
C SER A 16 -10.96 34.93 3.33
N ILE A 17 -11.06 36.06 2.62
CA ILE A 17 -11.28 37.39 3.21
C ILE A 17 -12.72 37.57 3.74
N LEU A 18 -13.63 36.63 3.49
CA LEU A 18 -14.96 36.62 4.13
C LEU A 18 -14.89 36.47 5.66
N GLU A 19 -13.80 35.89 6.17
CA GLU A 19 -13.54 35.72 7.61
C GLU A 19 -13.22 37.07 8.27
N PRO A 20 -14.04 37.52 9.24
CA PRO A 20 -13.85 38.80 9.89
C PRO A 20 -12.45 39.03 10.46
N ALA A 21 -11.82 38.00 11.04
CA ALA A 21 -10.46 38.11 11.56
C ALA A 21 -9.43 38.37 10.45
N ALA A 22 -9.58 37.71 9.30
CA ALA A 22 -8.69 37.87 8.16
C ALA A 22 -8.83 39.27 7.54
N ALA A 23 -10.06 39.73 7.32
CA ALA A 23 -10.32 41.09 6.85
C ALA A 23 -9.80 42.15 7.83
N ALA A 24 -9.94 41.92 9.14
CA ALA A 24 -9.46 42.85 10.15
C ALA A 24 -7.93 42.96 10.19
N VAL A 25 -7.20 41.86 9.97
CA VAL A 25 -5.74 41.88 9.86
C VAL A 25 -5.29 42.70 8.65
N ILE A 26 -5.97 42.58 7.52
CA ILE A 26 -5.64 43.35 6.32
C ILE A 26 -5.91 44.84 6.55
N LEU A 27 -7.10 45.18 7.05
CA LEU A 27 -7.50 46.57 7.25
C LEU A 27 -6.78 47.24 8.43
N ASP A 28 -6.33 46.48 9.43
CA ASP A 28 -5.91 46.98 10.75
C ASP A 28 -7.06 47.63 11.55
N ARG A 29 -8.29 47.19 11.27
CA ARG A 29 -9.56 47.57 11.93
C ARG A 29 -10.66 46.57 11.57
N PRO A 30 -11.77 46.51 12.31
CA PRO A 30 -12.94 45.74 11.89
C PRO A 30 -13.46 46.19 10.51
N ALA A 31 -13.86 45.21 9.68
CA ALA A 31 -14.43 45.46 8.36
C ALA A 31 -15.93 45.75 8.46
N ASP A 32 -16.37 46.89 7.95
CA ASP A 32 -17.78 47.16 7.73
C ASP A 32 -18.22 46.45 6.45
N THR A 33 -19.11 45.47 6.58
CA THR A 33 -19.50 44.60 5.47
C THR A 33 -21.00 44.58 5.21
N VAL A 34 -21.38 44.52 3.94
CA VAL A 34 -22.76 44.28 3.51
C VAL A 34 -22.84 43.03 2.63
N PRO A 35 -23.76 42.08 2.89
CA PRO A 35 -23.93 40.91 2.02
C PRO A 35 -24.37 41.31 0.62
N ALA A 36 -23.73 40.72 -0.40
CA ALA A 36 -24.01 41.04 -1.79
C ALA A 36 -23.88 39.81 -2.69
N LEU A 37 -24.51 39.90 -3.85
CA LEU A 37 -24.54 38.88 -4.89
C LEU A 37 -23.87 39.43 -6.16
N LEU A 38 -22.85 38.73 -6.64
CA LEU A 38 -22.21 39.01 -7.93
C LEU A 38 -22.80 38.09 -9.00
N HIS A 39 -23.30 38.66 -10.09
CA HIS A 39 -23.83 37.89 -11.23
C HIS A 39 -22.79 37.75 -12.34
N GLY A 40 -22.89 36.68 -13.14
CA GLY A 40 -22.04 36.48 -14.32
C GLY A 40 -20.65 35.93 -13.97
N TYR A 41 -20.48 35.38 -12.77
CA TYR A 41 -19.25 34.74 -12.30
C TYR A 41 -19.59 33.41 -11.62
N HIS A 42 -18.67 32.45 -11.72
CA HIS A 42 -18.71 31.19 -10.97
C HIS A 42 -17.50 31.09 -10.06
N LYS A 43 -17.68 30.51 -8.86
CA LYS A 43 -16.65 30.36 -7.84
C LYS A 43 -16.18 28.90 -7.79
N TYR A 44 -14.89 28.68 -8.02
CA TYR A 44 -14.30 27.33 -8.06
C TYR A 44 -13.33 27.09 -6.90
N LYS A 45 -13.15 25.82 -6.52
CA LYS A 45 -11.97 25.37 -5.78
C LYS A 45 -10.78 25.27 -6.76
N LEU A 46 -9.56 25.40 -6.24
CA LEU A 46 -8.31 25.25 -6.98
C LEU A 46 -7.51 24.08 -6.39
N LYS A 47 -7.04 23.14 -7.21
CA LYS A 47 -6.33 21.95 -6.70
C LYS A 47 -5.09 22.34 -5.90
N GLY A 48 -4.99 21.86 -4.67
CA GLY A 48 -3.85 22.11 -3.78
C GLY A 48 -3.76 23.56 -3.28
N ARG A 49 -4.82 24.36 -3.42
CA ARG A 49 -4.91 25.73 -2.90
C ARG A 49 -6.18 25.87 -2.07
N PRO A 50 -6.07 26.23 -0.78
CA PRO A 50 -7.23 26.29 0.09
C PRO A 50 -8.12 27.53 -0.16
N TYR A 51 -7.72 28.49 -1.00
CA TYR A 51 -8.52 29.67 -1.33
C TYR A 51 -9.20 29.54 -2.71
N PRO A 52 -10.38 30.17 -2.91
CA PRO A 52 -11.13 30.04 -4.16
C PRO A 52 -10.68 31.01 -5.23
N CYS A 53 -11.12 30.75 -6.46
CA CYS A 53 -11.15 31.74 -7.54
C CYS A 53 -12.58 32.03 -8.00
N ILE A 54 -12.78 33.19 -8.63
CA ILE A 54 -13.92 33.44 -9.51
C ILE A 54 -13.45 33.67 -10.94
N VAL A 55 -14.23 33.20 -11.89
CA VAL A 55 -14.05 33.45 -13.33
C VAL A 55 -15.40 33.81 -13.98
N PRO A 56 -15.41 34.57 -15.09
CA PRO A 56 -16.65 34.92 -15.78
C PRO A 56 -17.44 33.69 -16.23
N PHE A 57 -18.72 33.64 -15.88
CA PHE A 57 -19.65 32.57 -16.26
C PHE A 57 -21.09 33.10 -16.28
N GLU A 58 -21.66 33.24 -17.48
CA GLU A 58 -22.82 34.10 -17.75
C GLU A 58 -24.08 33.77 -16.94
N SER A 59 -24.33 32.50 -16.64
CA SER A 59 -25.52 32.06 -15.90
C SER A 59 -25.30 31.82 -14.40
N ALA A 60 -24.09 32.06 -13.87
CA ALA A 60 -23.77 31.82 -12.47
C ALA A 60 -23.84 33.09 -11.62
N LYS A 61 -23.82 32.88 -10.30
CA LYS A 61 -23.82 33.92 -9.29
C LYS A 61 -22.93 33.52 -8.12
N VAL A 62 -22.27 34.49 -7.49
CA VAL A 62 -21.38 34.29 -6.35
C VAL A 62 -21.91 35.08 -5.17
N ASN A 63 -22.16 34.38 -4.06
CA ASN A 63 -22.46 35.03 -2.77
C ASN A 63 -21.16 35.53 -2.13
N GLY A 64 -21.18 36.75 -1.63
CA GLY A 64 -20.05 37.33 -0.92
C GLY A 64 -20.45 38.51 -0.05
N LYS A 65 -19.47 39.32 0.33
CA LYS A 65 -19.66 40.54 1.11
C LYS A 65 -18.93 41.70 0.43
N VAL A 66 -19.48 42.89 0.53
CA VAL A 66 -18.78 44.14 0.16
C VAL A 66 -18.23 44.77 1.42
N ILE A 67 -16.91 44.93 1.47
CA ILE A 67 -16.23 45.77 2.45
C ILE A 67 -16.35 47.22 1.95
N THR A 68 -17.02 48.07 2.73
CA THR A 68 -17.26 49.47 2.35
C THR A 68 -16.21 50.40 2.94
N GLY A 69 -15.90 51.48 2.21
CA GLY A 69 -15.01 52.52 2.70
C GLY A 69 -13.59 52.00 2.92
N VAL A 70 -13.00 51.44 1.87
CA VAL A 70 -11.59 51.03 1.82
C VAL A 70 -10.76 52.21 1.30
N SER A 71 -9.68 52.58 2.00
CA SER A 71 -8.75 53.64 1.54
C SER A 71 -7.78 53.11 0.49
N ASP A 72 -7.06 53.98 -0.21
CA ASP A 72 -6.04 53.57 -1.19
C ASP A 72 -4.92 52.75 -0.52
N ALA A 73 -4.50 53.14 0.68
CA ALA A 73 -3.49 52.42 1.44
C ALA A 73 -3.97 51.03 1.90
N GLU A 74 -5.23 50.91 2.29
CA GLU A 74 -5.85 49.62 2.62
C GLU A 74 -6.00 48.73 1.39
N LEU A 75 -6.41 49.30 0.25
CA LEU A 75 -6.55 48.59 -1.01
C LEU A 75 -5.22 48.00 -1.50
N ASN A 76 -4.12 48.74 -1.34
CA ASN A 76 -2.78 48.23 -1.65
C ASN A 76 -2.38 47.03 -0.78
N LYS A 77 -2.88 46.92 0.47
CA LYS A 77 -2.63 45.73 1.29
C LYS A 77 -3.35 44.51 0.74
N PHE A 78 -4.58 44.67 0.22
CA PHE A 78 -5.28 43.59 -0.48
C PHE A 78 -4.51 43.14 -1.72
N ASP A 79 -3.96 44.08 -2.51
CA ASP A 79 -3.13 43.74 -3.67
C ASP A 79 -1.90 42.90 -3.30
N VAL A 80 -1.25 43.23 -2.18
CA VAL A 80 -0.11 42.46 -1.69
C VAL A 80 -0.52 41.04 -1.28
N ILE A 81 -1.68 40.89 -0.65
CA ILE A 81 -2.21 39.59 -0.23
C ILE A 81 -2.57 38.73 -1.44
N GLU A 82 -3.41 39.25 -2.35
CA GLU A 82 -3.92 38.53 -3.52
C GLU A 82 -2.79 38.26 -4.54
N GLY A 83 -1.86 39.19 -4.68
CA GLY A 83 -0.70 39.06 -5.55
C GLY A 83 -1.03 39.18 -7.03
N ASN A 84 -0.26 38.46 -7.86
CA ASN A 84 -0.33 38.54 -9.32
C ASN A 84 -1.19 37.47 -9.99
N GLU A 85 -1.76 36.55 -9.20
CA GLU A 85 -2.60 35.45 -9.72
C GLU A 85 -4.05 35.90 -9.96
N TYR A 86 -4.41 37.03 -9.36
CA TYR A 86 -5.68 37.70 -9.52
C TYR A 86 -5.50 39.07 -10.17
N GLU A 87 -6.46 39.44 -11.00
CA GLU A 87 -6.60 40.79 -11.54
C GLU A 87 -7.74 41.50 -10.80
N ARG A 88 -7.47 42.72 -10.31
CA ARG A 88 -8.51 43.55 -9.71
C ARG A 88 -9.34 44.19 -10.82
N VAL A 89 -10.65 43.95 -10.79
CA VAL A 89 -11.60 44.45 -11.79
C VAL A 89 -12.80 45.11 -11.13
N THR A 90 -13.40 46.10 -11.80
CA THR A 90 -14.64 46.73 -11.35
C THR A 90 -15.85 45.93 -11.86
N VAL A 91 -16.71 45.51 -10.93
CA VAL A 91 -17.94 44.75 -11.19
C VAL A 91 -19.16 45.44 -10.57
N GLU A 92 -20.35 44.98 -10.96
CA GLU A 92 -21.61 45.40 -10.35
C GLU A 92 -22.19 44.24 -9.52
N VAL A 93 -22.46 44.49 -8.24
CA VAL A 93 -23.08 43.53 -7.32
C VAL A 93 -24.46 44.02 -6.90
N VAL A 94 -25.34 43.09 -6.53
CA VAL A 94 -26.66 43.39 -5.97
C VAL A 94 -26.60 43.16 -4.47
N ARG A 95 -26.84 44.21 -3.68
CA ARG A 95 -26.93 44.09 -2.22
C ARG A 95 -28.13 43.21 -1.83
N MET A 96 -27.94 42.32 -0.87
CA MET A 96 -29.00 41.40 -0.45
C MET A 96 -30.03 42.04 0.48
N ASP A 97 -29.68 43.13 1.17
CA ASP A 97 -30.55 43.80 2.14
C ASP A 97 -31.61 44.70 1.48
N ASN A 98 -31.28 45.35 0.37
CA ASN A 98 -32.16 46.30 -0.31
C ASN A 98 -32.30 46.09 -1.83
N SER A 99 -31.64 45.07 -2.41
CA SER A 99 -31.62 44.78 -3.86
C SER A 99 -31.03 45.90 -4.73
N GLU A 100 -30.28 46.84 -4.14
CA GLU A 100 -29.62 47.92 -4.86
C GLU A 100 -28.36 47.42 -5.56
N LYS A 101 -28.14 47.91 -6.77
CA LYS A 101 -26.90 47.66 -7.53
C LYS A 101 -25.79 48.60 -7.08
N MET A 102 -24.62 48.06 -6.80
CA MET A 102 -23.44 48.81 -6.36
C MET A 102 -22.24 48.45 -7.22
N LYS A 103 -21.50 49.47 -7.67
CA LYS A 103 -20.19 49.27 -8.31
C LYS A 103 -19.12 49.06 -7.24
N VAL A 104 -18.35 48.00 -7.41
CA VAL A 104 -17.33 47.54 -6.45
C VAL A 104 -16.13 46.99 -7.22
N GLU A 105 -14.97 46.96 -6.59
CA GLU A 105 -13.82 46.22 -7.10
C GLU A 105 -13.83 44.79 -6.56
N THR A 106 -13.25 43.84 -7.30
CA THR A 106 -13.06 42.46 -6.84
C THR A 106 -11.85 41.85 -7.53
N TYR A 107 -11.31 40.78 -6.97
CA TYR A 107 -10.17 40.05 -7.52
C TYR A 107 -10.67 38.88 -8.37
N VAL A 108 -10.31 38.80 -9.64
CA VAL A 108 -10.73 37.73 -10.57
C VAL A 108 -9.50 36.94 -11.00
N TRP A 109 -9.62 35.62 -11.08
CA TRP A 109 -8.49 34.77 -11.43
C TRP A 109 -8.05 35.01 -12.88
N VAL A 110 -6.75 35.23 -13.08
CA VAL A 110 -6.20 35.64 -14.38
C VAL A 110 -6.34 34.51 -15.41
N ASN A 111 -6.15 33.26 -15.01
CA ASN A 111 -6.22 32.11 -15.91
C ASN A 111 -7.62 31.48 -15.95
N LYS A 112 -8.52 32.01 -16.78
CA LYS A 112 -9.90 31.52 -16.91
C LYS A 112 -10.03 30.05 -17.38
N ASP A 113 -8.98 29.47 -17.96
CA ASP A 113 -8.97 28.10 -18.51
C ASP A 113 -8.06 27.16 -17.66
N ASP A 114 -7.79 27.54 -16.41
CA ASP A 114 -6.95 26.80 -15.48
C ASP A 114 -7.50 25.38 -15.20
N PRO A 115 -6.76 24.31 -15.55
CA PRO A 115 -7.22 22.93 -15.37
C PRO A 115 -7.27 22.49 -13.90
N SER A 116 -6.72 23.29 -12.99
CA SER A 116 -6.81 23.05 -11.54
C SER A 116 -8.13 23.52 -10.94
N MET A 117 -9.00 24.21 -11.69
CA MET A 117 -10.33 24.62 -11.22
C MET A 117 -11.30 23.44 -11.19
N TYR A 118 -11.97 23.23 -10.06
CA TYR A 118 -12.96 22.16 -9.88
C TYR A 118 -13.94 22.49 -8.76
N GLY A 119 -15.12 21.87 -8.79
CA GLY A 119 -16.13 21.98 -7.73
C GLY A 119 -16.57 23.41 -7.38
N GLU A 120 -17.40 23.53 -6.35
CA GLU A 120 -17.79 24.82 -5.76
C GLU A 120 -17.08 24.96 -4.40
N TRP A 121 -16.56 26.15 -4.11
CA TRP A 121 -15.87 26.41 -2.84
C TRP A 121 -16.87 26.84 -1.74
N ASP A 122 -16.78 26.19 -0.58
CA ASP A 122 -17.61 26.46 0.58
C ASP A 122 -16.84 27.24 1.67
N TYR A 123 -17.48 28.30 2.19
CA TYR A 123 -16.86 29.18 3.18
C TYR A 123 -16.78 28.53 4.55
N GLU A 124 -17.81 27.79 4.98
CA GLU A 124 -17.85 27.23 6.33
C GLU A 124 -16.88 26.04 6.44
N GLU A 125 -16.77 25.23 5.39
CA GLU A 125 -15.73 24.20 5.23
C GLU A 125 -14.33 24.82 5.38
N TRP A 126 -14.03 25.87 4.61
CA TRP A 126 -12.74 26.54 4.67
C TRP A 126 -12.45 27.18 6.02
N ARG A 127 -13.43 27.87 6.60
CA ARG A 127 -13.28 28.62 7.85
C ARG A 127 -12.87 27.71 8.99
N MET A 128 -13.47 26.53 9.09
CA MET A 128 -13.18 25.56 10.14
C MET A 128 -11.76 24.99 10.06
N ILE A 129 -11.17 24.92 8.86
CA ILE A 129 -9.90 24.23 8.63
C ILE A 129 -8.72 25.21 8.51
N HIS A 130 -8.95 26.38 7.93
CA HIS A 130 -7.89 27.26 7.45
C HIS A 130 -7.90 28.68 8.02
N ALA A 131 -8.99 29.14 8.67
CA ALA A 131 -9.14 30.54 9.08
C ALA A 131 -7.96 31.04 9.93
N ASP A 132 -7.66 30.38 11.04
CA ASP A 132 -6.59 30.81 11.98
C ASP A 132 -5.22 30.86 11.30
N LYS A 133 -4.93 29.85 10.46
CA LYS A 133 -3.71 29.74 9.67
C LYS A 133 -3.56 30.90 8.68
N PHE A 134 -4.65 31.29 8.02
CA PHE A 134 -4.67 32.39 7.05
C PHE A 134 -4.55 33.75 7.73
N VAL A 135 -5.15 33.93 8.91
CA VAL A 135 -5.02 35.15 9.72
C VAL A 135 -3.56 35.41 10.07
N GLU A 136 -2.83 34.39 10.53
CA GLU A 136 -1.39 34.51 10.84
C GLU A 136 -0.55 34.70 9.58
N MET A 137 -0.84 33.98 8.49
CA MET A 137 -0.17 34.17 7.20
C MET A 137 -0.31 35.60 6.68
N PHE A 138 -1.50 36.18 6.71
CA PHE A 138 -1.73 37.56 6.28
C PHE A 138 -0.98 38.56 7.16
N ARG A 139 -0.90 38.32 8.47
CA ARG A 139 -0.12 39.16 9.38
C ARG A 139 1.35 39.17 8.99
N GLU A 140 1.96 38.00 8.78
CA GLU A 140 3.37 37.90 8.40
C GLU A 140 3.67 38.55 7.04
N VAL A 141 2.81 38.34 6.03
CA VAL A 141 2.98 38.96 4.71
C VAL A 141 2.91 40.49 4.79
N LEU A 142 1.98 41.04 5.58
CA LEU A 142 1.85 42.49 5.76
C LEU A 142 2.98 43.09 6.60
N GLU A 143 3.48 42.37 7.61
CA GLU A 143 4.67 42.77 8.35
C GLU A 143 5.92 42.81 7.45
N TRP A 144 6.09 41.80 6.59
CA TRP A 144 7.17 41.82 5.61
C TRP A 144 7.05 42.99 4.63
N ASN A 145 5.84 43.27 4.13
CA ASN A 145 5.63 44.38 3.21
C ASN A 145 6.00 45.74 3.84
N LYS A 146 5.91 45.86 5.18
CA LYS A 146 6.38 47.04 5.92
C LYS A 146 7.91 47.08 6.07
N ASN A 147 8.59 45.93 6.12
CA ASN A 147 10.05 45.86 6.29
C ASN A 147 10.68 44.70 5.47
N PRO A 148 10.91 44.90 4.16
CA PRO A 148 11.40 43.85 3.28
C PRO A 148 12.88 43.55 3.52
N ASN A 149 13.16 42.49 4.29
CA ASN A 149 14.52 42.03 4.65
C ASN A 149 15.30 41.36 3.48
N GLY A 150 15.09 41.78 2.23
CA GLY A 150 15.75 41.23 1.04
C GLY A 150 15.28 39.84 0.59
N LYS A 151 14.25 39.28 1.23
CA LYS A 151 13.56 38.04 0.81
C LYS A 151 12.41 38.37 -0.13
N THR A 152 12.16 37.52 -1.13
CA THR A 152 11.00 37.66 -2.03
C THR A 152 9.70 37.22 -1.33
N ARG A 153 8.54 37.64 -1.87
CA ARG A 153 7.22 37.21 -1.38
C ARG A 153 7.12 35.69 -1.45
N GLU A 154 7.60 35.10 -2.53
CA GLU A 154 7.61 33.66 -2.77
C GLU A 154 8.46 32.93 -1.71
N ASP A 155 9.61 33.48 -1.32
CA ASP A 155 10.44 32.92 -0.24
C ASP A 155 9.72 32.91 1.11
N ILE A 156 8.89 33.92 1.36
CA ILE A 156 8.14 34.04 2.61
C ILE A 156 6.93 33.13 2.61
N VAL A 157 6.15 33.10 1.53
CA VAL A 157 5.06 32.15 1.37
C VAL A 157 5.59 30.71 1.42
N LYS A 158 6.76 30.42 0.83
CA LYS A 158 7.43 29.12 0.90
C LYS A 158 7.97 28.82 2.30
N SER A 159 8.58 29.79 2.98
CA SER A 159 9.04 29.66 4.36
C SER A 159 7.89 29.55 5.35
N LEU A 160 6.73 30.14 5.05
CA LEU A 160 5.50 30.07 5.81
C LEU A 160 4.83 28.73 5.60
N LYS A 161 4.66 28.27 4.35
CA LYS A 161 4.27 26.88 4.08
C LYS A 161 5.18 25.90 4.81
N LYS A 162 6.49 26.15 4.79
CA LYS A 162 7.47 25.37 5.55
C LYS A 162 7.35 25.52 7.07
N LYS A 163 7.03 26.69 7.63
CA LYS A 163 6.81 26.87 9.08
C LYS A 163 5.46 26.33 9.56
N MET A 164 4.44 26.40 8.71
CA MET A 164 3.13 25.78 8.91
C MET A 164 3.20 24.25 8.79
N SER A 165 4.26 23.76 8.14
CA SER A 165 4.76 22.38 8.09
C SER A 165 5.73 22.04 9.23
N SER A 166 6.41 23.04 9.80
CA SER A 166 7.54 22.88 10.74
C SER A 166 7.38 23.67 12.04
N SER A 167 6.19 23.70 12.66
CA SER A 167 6.08 24.14 14.05
C SER A 167 6.71 23.09 14.97
N ASP A 168 8.01 23.20 15.21
CA ASP A 168 8.66 22.59 16.37
C ASP A 168 8.25 23.35 17.66
N GLN A 169 6.95 23.39 17.93
CA GLN A 169 6.47 23.31 19.30
C GLN A 169 5.95 21.90 19.47
N SER A 170 6.36 21.23 20.54
CA SER A 170 5.96 19.89 20.94
C SER A 170 4.44 19.79 21.17
N SER A 171 3.65 19.91 20.10
CA SER A 171 2.28 19.44 20.04
C SER A 171 2.35 17.97 19.62
N SER A 172 1.85 17.13 20.50
CA SER A 172 1.82 15.68 20.35
C SER A 172 0.41 15.35 19.89
N HIS A 173 0.25 15.01 18.61
CA HIS A 173 -1.04 14.71 18.02
C HIS A 173 -1.35 13.23 18.14
N ASN A 174 -2.61 12.93 18.40
CA ASN A 174 -3.10 11.55 18.42
C ASN A 174 -4.13 11.43 17.31
N VAL A 175 -3.88 10.56 16.35
CA VAL A 175 -4.71 10.43 15.14
C VAL A 175 -5.33 9.05 15.08
N PHE A 176 -6.66 8.99 15.01
CA PHE A 176 -7.39 7.76 14.75
C PHE A 176 -7.39 7.44 13.26
N VAL A 177 -6.86 6.27 12.95
CA VAL A 177 -6.75 5.71 11.61
C VAL A 177 -7.64 4.47 11.50
N TYR A 178 -8.45 4.43 10.45
CA TYR A 178 -9.49 3.42 10.24
C TYR A 178 -9.38 2.73 8.88
N GLY A 179 -8.31 3.00 8.14
CA GLY A 179 -8.09 2.53 6.77
C GLY A 179 -6.69 1.99 6.56
N SER A 180 -6.06 2.37 5.45
CA SER A 180 -4.71 1.97 5.04
C SER A 180 -3.63 2.30 6.08
N PHE A 181 -3.77 3.43 6.77
CA PHE A 181 -2.87 3.88 7.83
C PHE A 181 -2.90 3.02 9.10
N GLN A 182 -3.69 1.95 9.17
CA GLN A 182 -3.61 0.98 10.26
C GLN A 182 -2.44 -0.01 10.09
N GLU A 183 -1.87 -0.11 8.89
CA GLU A 183 -0.76 -1.02 8.58
C GLU A 183 0.59 -0.39 8.98
N PRO A 184 1.38 -1.02 9.87
CA PRO A 184 2.66 -0.47 10.31
C PRO A 184 3.65 -0.16 9.18
N ALA A 185 3.69 -0.98 8.12
CA ALA A 185 4.56 -0.73 6.97
C ALA A 185 4.20 0.57 6.24
N VAL A 186 2.91 0.87 6.10
CA VAL A 186 2.41 2.10 5.48
C VAL A 186 2.71 3.31 6.34
N VAL A 187 2.46 3.21 7.65
CA VAL A 187 2.76 4.28 8.61
C VAL A 187 4.27 4.54 8.68
N GLY A 188 5.08 3.50 8.73
CA GLY A 188 6.55 3.59 8.77
C GLY A 188 7.13 4.28 7.53
N LEU A 189 6.57 3.98 6.36
CA LEU A 189 6.94 4.63 5.11
C LEU A 189 6.57 6.11 5.09
N ILE A 190 5.34 6.46 5.49
CA ILE A 190 4.78 7.80 5.33
C ILE A 190 5.30 8.78 6.40
N LEU A 191 5.41 8.30 7.64
CA LEU A 191 5.86 9.12 8.77
C LEU A 191 7.38 9.08 8.99
N GLU A 192 8.08 8.21 8.26
CA GLU A 192 9.51 7.90 8.42
C GLU A 192 9.87 7.54 9.87
N CYS A 193 8.89 7.05 10.64
CA CYS A 193 9.02 6.61 12.02
C CYS A 193 7.95 5.55 12.34
N THR A 194 8.12 4.85 13.46
CA THR A 194 7.09 3.96 14.01
C THR A 194 6.43 4.65 15.20
N PRO A 195 5.25 5.29 15.04
CA PRO A 195 4.54 5.87 16.17
C PRO A 195 4.03 4.76 17.10
N VAL A 196 3.71 5.11 18.34
CA VAL A 196 3.05 4.17 19.25
C VAL A 196 1.61 4.00 18.79
N ILE A 197 1.24 2.78 18.44
CA ILE A 197 -0.07 2.43 17.88
C ILE A 197 -0.88 1.70 18.94
N VAL A 198 -2.08 2.19 19.24
CA VAL A 198 -3.02 1.56 20.17
C VAL A 198 -4.34 1.25 19.48
N SER A 199 -4.98 0.13 19.80
CA SER A 199 -6.27 -0.24 19.20
C SER A 199 -7.41 0.57 19.83
N ALA A 200 -8.37 1.00 19.01
CA ALA A 200 -9.48 1.82 19.47
C ALA A 200 -10.75 1.62 18.61
N GLN A 201 -11.89 1.97 19.19
CA GLN A 201 -13.19 1.97 18.52
C GLN A 201 -13.75 3.39 18.43
N LEU A 202 -14.23 3.74 17.23
CA LEU A 202 -14.96 4.98 16.99
C LEU A 202 -16.45 4.66 16.84
N HIS A 203 -17.26 5.20 17.74
CA HIS A 203 -18.72 5.05 17.72
C HIS A 203 -19.40 6.19 16.96
N GLY A 204 -20.56 5.90 16.36
CA GLY A 204 -21.37 6.88 15.64
C GLY A 204 -20.92 7.12 14.19
N PHE A 205 -20.06 6.26 13.66
CA PHE A 205 -19.54 6.32 12.29
C PHE A 205 -19.59 4.95 11.61
N HIS A 206 -19.67 4.95 10.28
CA HIS A 206 -19.51 3.75 9.47
C HIS A 206 -18.46 3.97 8.39
N ARG A 207 -17.75 2.89 8.05
CA ARG A 207 -16.64 2.87 7.12
C ARG A 207 -17.08 2.34 5.76
N TYR A 208 -17.02 3.19 4.75
CA TYR A 208 -17.47 2.89 3.39
C TYR A 208 -16.30 2.76 2.42
N ARG A 209 -16.52 2.03 1.32
CA ARG A 209 -15.66 2.14 0.14
C ARG A 209 -16.03 3.39 -0.63
N LEU A 210 -15.08 3.90 -1.40
CA LEU A 210 -15.25 5.07 -2.25
C LEU A 210 -14.79 4.70 -3.66
N LYS A 211 -15.61 4.95 -4.69
CA LYS A 211 -15.28 4.53 -6.06
C LYS A 211 -14.01 5.24 -6.54
N GLY A 212 -13.12 4.48 -7.17
CA GLY A 212 -11.84 5.01 -7.65
C GLY A 212 -10.84 5.36 -6.54
N ARG A 213 -11.02 4.92 -5.30
CA ARG A 213 -10.01 5.11 -4.23
C ARG A 213 -9.63 3.81 -3.56
N LEU A 214 -8.34 3.68 -3.28
CA LEU A 214 -7.78 2.54 -2.57
C LEU A 214 -8.03 2.59 -1.06
N HIS A 215 -8.28 3.75 -0.48
CA HIS A 215 -8.48 3.92 0.97
C HIS A 215 -9.95 4.23 1.30
N PRO A 216 -10.43 3.86 2.50
CA PRO A 216 -11.83 4.01 2.88
C PRO A 216 -12.17 5.44 3.24
N CYS A 217 -13.47 5.69 3.38
CA CYS A 217 -13.99 6.92 3.94
C CYS A 217 -14.93 6.62 5.10
N ILE A 218 -15.08 7.54 6.05
CA ILE A 218 -16.03 7.39 7.17
C ILE A 218 -17.07 8.49 7.14
N ALA A 219 -18.32 8.12 7.42
CA ALA A 219 -19.42 9.06 7.54
C ALA A 219 -20.29 8.73 8.77
N PRO A 220 -21.01 9.71 9.33
CA PRO A 220 -21.83 9.52 10.52
C PRO A 220 -22.92 8.45 10.32
N LEU A 221 -23.02 7.52 11.27
CA LEU A 221 -24.10 6.53 11.38
C LEU A 221 -24.31 6.22 12.87
N GLU A 222 -25.47 6.57 13.44
CA GLU A 222 -25.71 6.50 14.89
C GLU A 222 -25.42 5.13 15.53
N THR A 223 -25.67 4.03 14.80
CA THR A 223 -25.45 2.66 15.28
C THR A 223 -24.08 2.10 14.86
N GLY A 224 -23.30 2.85 14.09
CA GLY A 224 -22.04 2.41 13.53
C GLY A 224 -20.92 2.37 14.58
N VAL A 225 -20.06 1.35 14.47
CA VAL A 225 -18.83 1.22 15.23
C VAL A 225 -17.73 0.87 14.25
N ILE A 226 -16.60 1.56 14.34
CA ILE A 226 -15.44 1.33 13.50
C ILE A 226 -14.29 0.88 14.38
N ASP A 227 -13.80 -0.33 14.13
CA ASP A 227 -12.51 -0.76 14.65
C ASP A 227 -11.38 -0.09 13.87
N GLY A 228 -10.47 0.53 14.61
CA GLY A 228 -9.31 1.23 14.08
C GLY A 228 -8.15 1.23 15.06
N LYS A 229 -7.19 2.11 14.78
CA LYS A 229 -6.00 2.31 15.63
C LYS A 229 -5.78 3.80 15.87
N VAL A 230 -5.11 4.16 16.95
CA VAL A 230 -4.66 5.52 17.23
C VAL A 230 -3.14 5.55 17.10
N LEU A 231 -2.65 6.41 16.20
CA LEU A 231 -1.25 6.78 16.12
C LEU A 231 -1.02 7.89 17.15
N THR A 232 -0.25 7.61 18.18
CA THR A 232 -0.01 8.56 19.28
C THR A 232 1.33 9.25 19.13
N GLY A 233 1.42 10.48 19.64
CA GLY A 233 2.71 11.17 19.72
C GLY A 233 3.20 11.78 18.42
N LEU A 234 2.31 12.01 17.44
CA LEU A 234 2.72 12.53 16.14
C LEU A 234 3.17 13.99 16.23
N THR A 235 4.27 14.31 15.57
CA THR A 235 4.74 15.69 15.39
C THR A 235 3.93 16.41 14.32
N ASP A 236 4.02 17.75 14.29
CA ASP A 236 3.37 18.55 13.24
C ASP A 236 3.80 18.13 11.82
N ALA A 237 5.07 17.80 11.60
CA ALA A 237 5.58 17.33 10.31
C ALA A 237 5.04 15.95 9.90
N GLN A 238 4.77 15.10 10.89
CA GLN A 238 4.16 13.79 10.67
C GLN A 238 2.67 13.92 10.37
N LEU A 239 1.97 14.79 11.11
CA LEU A 239 0.58 15.10 10.84
C LEU A 239 0.39 15.71 9.45
N GLU A 240 1.28 16.62 9.03
CA GLU A 240 1.26 17.17 7.67
C GLU A 240 1.46 16.10 6.60
N SER A 241 2.29 15.09 6.86
CA SER A 241 2.49 13.99 5.91
C SER A 241 1.20 13.19 5.69
N LEU A 242 0.38 13.04 6.74
CA LEU A 242 -0.96 12.47 6.62
C LEU A 242 -1.90 13.41 5.86
N ASP A 243 -1.92 14.71 6.20
CA ASP A 243 -2.73 15.73 5.52
C ASP A 243 -2.47 15.78 4.01
N MET A 244 -1.20 15.64 3.59
CA MET A 244 -0.83 15.68 2.18
C MET A 244 -1.35 14.47 1.38
N ILE A 245 -1.46 13.30 2.02
CA ILE A 245 -1.93 12.06 1.39
C ILE A 245 -3.45 11.99 1.37
N GLU A 246 -4.09 12.33 2.49
CA GLU A 246 -5.55 12.40 2.62
C GLU A 246 -6.13 13.50 1.71
N GLY A 247 -5.34 14.57 1.47
CA GLY A 247 -5.70 15.64 0.55
C GLY A 247 -6.86 16.49 1.04
N ASP A 248 -7.42 17.31 0.14
CA ASP A 248 -8.40 18.33 0.51
C ASP A 248 -9.84 17.77 0.63
N GLU A 249 -10.05 16.48 0.37
CA GLU A 249 -11.37 15.82 0.36
C GLU A 249 -11.74 15.16 1.69
N TYR A 250 -10.74 14.91 2.54
CA TYR A 250 -10.92 14.46 3.91
C TYR A 250 -10.73 15.63 4.87
N MET A 251 -11.72 15.84 5.73
CA MET A 251 -11.68 16.85 6.79
C MET A 251 -11.20 16.22 8.09
N ARG A 252 -10.13 16.75 8.66
CA ARG A 252 -9.71 16.36 10.01
C ARG A 252 -10.69 16.91 11.05
N LYS A 253 -11.21 16.04 11.91
CA LYS A 253 -12.08 16.42 13.05
C LYS A 253 -11.61 15.76 14.33
N THR A 254 -11.75 16.49 15.43
CA THR A 254 -11.58 15.89 16.77
C THR A 254 -12.78 15.00 17.06
N VAL A 255 -12.50 13.73 17.36
CA VAL A 255 -13.47 12.71 17.74
C VAL A 255 -13.05 12.08 19.07
N GLU A 256 -14.02 11.45 19.75
CA GLU A 256 -13.74 10.65 20.93
C GLU A 256 -13.75 9.16 20.53
N VAL A 257 -12.69 8.44 20.87
CA VAL A 257 -12.55 7.00 20.65
C VAL A 257 -12.42 6.27 21.97
N LEU A 258 -12.89 5.03 22.00
CA LEU A 258 -12.72 4.11 23.13
C LEU A 258 -11.49 3.24 22.88
N LEU A 259 -10.46 3.35 23.73
CA LEU A 259 -9.28 2.49 23.65
C LEU A 259 -9.68 1.06 24.05
N THR A 260 -9.44 0.07 23.19
CA THR A 260 -9.92 -1.30 23.44
C THR A 260 -9.16 -1.98 24.58
N ASP A 261 -7.90 -1.60 24.78
CA ASP A 261 -7.01 -2.26 25.73
C ASP A 261 -7.23 -1.77 27.16
N THR A 262 -7.56 -0.49 27.34
CA THR A 262 -7.78 0.13 28.66
C THR A 262 -9.24 0.46 28.96
N SER A 263 -10.11 0.44 27.95
CA SER A 263 -11.51 0.90 28.03
C SER A 263 -11.66 2.38 28.44
N ASP A 264 -10.64 3.20 28.16
CA ASP A 264 -10.67 4.64 28.39
C ASP A 264 -11.10 5.40 27.12
N ASN A 265 -11.78 6.53 27.31
CA ASN A 265 -12.07 7.46 26.22
C ASN A 265 -10.87 8.37 25.97
N MET A 266 -10.55 8.60 24.70
CA MET A 266 -9.45 9.47 24.28
C MET A 266 -9.93 10.42 23.18
N GLN A 267 -9.61 11.70 23.30
CA GLN A 267 -9.81 12.65 22.20
C GLN A 267 -8.65 12.57 21.22
N VAL A 268 -8.99 12.39 19.96
CA VAL A 268 -8.06 12.16 18.86
C VAL A 268 -8.57 12.88 17.62
N GLU A 269 -7.69 13.15 16.67
CA GLU A 269 -8.06 13.65 15.35
C GLU A 269 -8.37 12.48 14.42
N ALA A 270 -9.39 12.58 13.58
CA ALA A 270 -9.69 11.60 12.54
C ALA A 270 -9.98 12.32 11.23
N PHE A 271 -9.53 11.74 10.12
CA PHE A 271 -9.89 12.20 8.78
C PHE A 271 -11.31 11.74 8.47
N ILE A 272 -12.22 12.63 8.10
CA ILE A 272 -13.64 12.30 7.85
C ILE A 272 -13.99 12.78 6.45
N TRP A 273 -14.71 11.96 5.68
CA TRP A 273 -15.09 12.34 4.32
C TRP A 273 -15.91 13.62 4.34
N ALA A 274 -15.53 14.60 3.51
CA ALA A 274 -16.18 15.91 3.55
C ALA A 274 -17.65 15.84 3.10
N ASN A 275 -17.96 15.00 2.12
CA ASN A 275 -19.29 14.85 1.54
C ASN A 275 -20.01 13.60 2.05
N LYS A 276 -20.75 13.73 3.15
CA LYS A 276 -21.50 12.59 3.75
C LYS A 276 -22.56 11.95 2.84
N ASP A 277 -23.00 12.65 1.80
CA ASP A 277 -24.07 12.22 0.87
C ASP A 277 -23.50 11.83 -0.50
N ASP A 278 -22.21 11.48 -0.55
CA ASP A 278 -21.51 11.16 -1.78
C ASP A 278 -22.05 9.88 -2.46
N PRO A 279 -22.54 9.95 -3.70
CA PRO A 279 -23.09 8.78 -4.42
C PRO A 279 -22.04 7.74 -4.80
N ASP A 280 -20.76 8.06 -4.65
CA ASP A 280 -19.64 7.14 -4.86
C ASP A 280 -19.21 6.42 -3.58
N MET A 281 -19.86 6.69 -2.44
CA MET A 281 -19.76 5.84 -1.26
C MET A 281 -20.61 4.58 -1.42
N TYR A 282 -20.02 3.41 -1.20
CA TYR A 282 -20.74 2.14 -1.33
C TYR A 282 -20.10 1.04 -0.48
N GLY A 283 -20.93 0.09 -0.06
CA GLY A 283 -20.47 -1.12 0.64
C GLY A 283 -19.71 -0.84 1.94
N GLU A 284 -19.32 -1.92 2.60
CA GLU A 284 -18.43 -1.87 3.75
C GLU A 284 -16.99 -2.06 3.28
N TRP A 285 -16.07 -1.27 3.83
CA TRP A 285 -14.64 -1.45 3.59
C TRP A 285 -14.04 -2.34 4.68
N ASP A 286 -13.27 -3.34 4.26
CA ASP A 286 -12.63 -4.32 5.12
C ASP A 286 -11.10 -4.19 5.08
N PHE A 287 -10.48 -4.14 6.25
CA PHE A 287 -9.04 -3.91 6.39
C PHE A 287 -8.22 -5.11 5.89
N GLU A 288 -8.64 -6.33 6.18
CA GLU A 288 -7.91 -7.54 5.80
C GLU A 288 -8.00 -7.80 4.29
N GLU A 289 -9.18 -7.56 3.70
CA GLU A 289 -9.37 -7.57 2.26
C GLU A 289 -8.48 -6.53 1.57
N TRP A 290 -8.47 -5.29 2.07
CA TRP A 290 -7.61 -4.25 1.55
C TRP A 290 -6.12 -4.61 1.68
N LYS A 291 -5.72 -5.14 2.84
CA LYS A 291 -4.34 -5.55 3.11
C LYS A 291 -3.88 -6.61 2.10
N ARG A 292 -4.77 -7.54 1.72
CA ARG A 292 -4.48 -8.58 0.74
C ARG A 292 -4.49 -8.09 -0.72
N LEU A 293 -5.39 -7.18 -1.08
CA LEU A 293 -5.65 -6.82 -2.49
C LEU A 293 -4.98 -5.52 -2.94
N HIS A 294 -4.70 -4.60 -2.02
CA HIS A 294 -4.40 -3.21 -2.34
C HIS A 294 -3.18 -2.65 -1.60
N MET A 295 -2.68 -3.32 -0.55
CA MET A 295 -1.54 -2.86 0.24
C MET A 295 -0.29 -2.63 -0.61
N GLU A 296 0.12 -3.59 -1.45
CA GLU A 296 1.33 -3.46 -2.27
C GLU A 296 1.27 -2.24 -3.19
N LYS A 297 0.13 -2.04 -3.88
CA LYS A 297 -0.08 -0.88 -4.74
C LYS A 297 -0.07 0.44 -3.96
N PHE A 298 -0.66 0.43 -2.77
CA PHE A 298 -0.68 1.61 -1.91
C PHE A 298 0.72 1.95 -1.38
N ILE A 299 1.53 0.94 -1.05
CA ILE A 299 2.94 1.13 -0.67
C ILE A 299 3.73 1.69 -1.84
N GLU A 300 3.62 1.10 -3.04
CA GLU A 300 4.30 1.58 -4.25
C GLU A 300 3.92 3.04 -4.56
N ALA A 301 2.63 3.39 -4.43
CA ALA A 301 2.18 4.77 -4.57
C ALA A 301 2.83 5.67 -3.53
N SER A 302 2.81 5.25 -2.27
CA SER A 302 3.36 6.02 -1.14
C SER A 302 4.87 6.23 -1.25
N GLU A 303 5.61 5.25 -1.77
CA GLU A 303 7.06 5.37 -2.04
C GLU A 303 7.35 6.46 -3.07
N LYS A 304 6.59 6.46 -4.18
CA LYS A 304 6.69 7.51 -5.21
C LYS A 304 6.38 8.90 -4.66
N PHE A 305 5.43 8.99 -3.72
CA PHE A 305 5.10 10.25 -3.05
C PHE A 305 6.22 10.74 -2.13
N ILE A 306 6.83 9.86 -1.35
CA ILE A 306 7.96 10.21 -0.48
C ILE A 306 9.19 10.59 -1.30
N GLU A 307 9.45 9.89 -2.41
CA GLU A 307 10.51 10.24 -3.37
C GLU A 307 10.29 11.66 -3.94
N TRP A 308 9.05 11.97 -4.35
CA TRP A 308 8.66 13.32 -4.78
C TRP A 308 8.84 14.38 -3.68
N LYS A 309 8.42 14.07 -2.44
CA LYS A 309 8.59 14.98 -1.29
C LYS A 309 10.08 15.30 -1.02
N LYS A 310 10.98 14.34 -1.27
CA LYS A 310 12.44 14.47 -1.12
C LYS A 310 13.09 15.23 -2.28
N ASN A 311 12.55 15.14 -3.49
CA ASN A 311 13.11 15.82 -4.67
C ASN A 311 11.98 16.38 -5.58
N PRO A 312 11.57 17.65 -5.38
CA PRO A 312 10.40 18.22 -6.06
C PRO A 312 10.55 18.44 -7.58
N ASP A 313 11.73 18.23 -8.15
CA ASP A 313 12.03 18.55 -9.54
C ASP A 313 11.79 17.34 -10.46
N GLY A 314 10.53 17.13 -10.89
CA GLY A 314 10.26 16.31 -12.08
C GLY A 314 8.89 15.63 -12.24
N ARG A 315 8.05 15.55 -11.21
CA ARG A 315 6.69 14.98 -11.28
C ARG A 315 5.70 15.84 -10.51
N SER A 316 4.47 15.96 -11.00
CA SER A 316 3.43 16.80 -10.38
C SER A 316 2.66 16.03 -9.31
N ARG A 317 2.21 16.70 -8.23
CA ARG A 317 1.28 16.13 -7.22
C ARG A 317 0.04 15.48 -7.86
N GLU A 318 -0.34 15.96 -9.04
CA GLU A 318 -1.46 15.48 -9.84
C GLU A 318 -1.21 14.09 -10.48
N GLU A 319 0.05 13.72 -10.73
CA GLU A 319 0.41 12.37 -11.18
C GLU A 319 0.32 11.35 -10.04
N PHE A 320 0.67 11.74 -8.82
CA PHE A 320 0.47 10.92 -7.62
C PHE A 320 -1.01 10.76 -7.28
N ALA A 321 -1.79 11.86 -7.30
CA ALA A 321 -3.23 11.79 -7.10
C ALA A 321 -3.90 10.87 -8.12
N LYS A 322 -3.54 10.97 -9.42
CA LYS A 322 -4.01 10.03 -10.44
C LYS A 322 -3.63 8.58 -10.16
N PHE A 323 -2.44 8.31 -9.63
CA PHE A 323 -1.97 6.96 -9.33
C PHE A 323 -2.67 6.33 -8.11
N VAL A 324 -3.05 7.15 -7.12
CA VAL A 324 -3.81 6.73 -5.92
C VAL A 324 -5.33 6.68 -6.18
N GLU A 325 -5.81 7.52 -7.10
CA GLU A 325 -7.18 7.54 -7.64
C GLU A 325 -7.38 6.56 -8.82
N GLU A 326 -6.32 5.90 -9.27
CA GLU A 326 -6.37 4.90 -10.34
C GLU A 326 -6.95 3.59 -9.79
N ASP A 327 -8.25 3.43 -10.00
CA ASP A 327 -8.92 2.13 -9.95
C ASP A 327 -8.11 1.12 -10.81
N PRO A 328 -7.81 -0.11 -10.36
CA PRO A 328 -7.67 -1.18 -11.35
C PRO A 328 -8.97 -1.18 -12.14
N PRO A 329 -8.93 -1.21 -13.48
CA PRO A 329 -10.09 -0.83 -14.30
C PRO A 329 -11.31 -1.69 -13.94
N PHE A 330 -12.28 -1.12 -13.23
CA PHE A 330 -13.67 -1.47 -13.46
C PHE A 330 -14.00 -0.91 -14.84
N GLY A 331 -14.01 -1.82 -15.83
CA GLY A 331 -14.38 -1.52 -17.20
C GLY A 331 -15.77 -0.92 -17.28
N GLY A 332 -15.84 0.41 -17.21
CA GLY A 332 -17.07 1.18 -17.22
C GLY A 332 -16.85 2.59 -17.74
N LYS A 333 -16.23 2.74 -18.93
CA LYS A 333 -16.38 4.01 -19.67
C LYS A 333 -17.82 4.11 -20.18
N LYS A 334 -18.54 5.14 -19.76
CA LYS A 334 -19.68 5.67 -20.52
C LYS A 334 -19.17 6.09 -21.90
N MET A 335 -19.37 5.22 -22.89
CA MET A 335 -19.53 5.65 -24.27
C MET A 335 -21.00 5.89 -24.53
N ALA A 336 -21.26 6.97 -25.27
CA ALA A 336 -22.56 7.23 -25.87
C ALA A 336 -23.05 5.97 -26.62
N THR A 337 -24.31 5.62 -26.36
CA THR A 337 -25.18 4.76 -27.18
C THR A 337 -24.62 3.41 -27.66
N SER A 338 -25.14 2.34 -27.02
CA SER A 338 -25.29 0.95 -27.47
C SER A 338 -24.06 0.19 -27.99
N GLU A 339 -23.52 -0.71 -27.16
CA GLU A 339 -23.36 -2.16 -27.41
C GLU A 339 -22.63 -2.81 -26.20
N GLN A 340 -23.20 -3.88 -25.63
CA GLN A 340 -22.62 -4.63 -24.50
C GLN A 340 -21.40 -5.42 -25.00
N SER A 341 -20.22 -5.20 -24.40
CA SER A 341 -19.10 -6.13 -24.57
C SER A 341 -19.44 -7.49 -23.95
N PRO A 342 -19.15 -8.62 -24.62
CA PRO A 342 -19.48 -9.94 -24.11
C PRO A 342 -18.70 -10.26 -22.84
N SER A 343 -19.42 -10.79 -21.85
CA SER A 343 -18.90 -11.27 -20.57
C SER A 343 -18.97 -12.79 -20.57
N TYR A 344 -17.88 -13.45 -20.22
CA TYR A 344 -17.76 -14.91 -20.33
C TYR A 344 -17.67 -15.58 -18.97
N ASN A 345 -18.34 -16.72 -18.85
CA ASN A 345 -18.24 -17.60 -17.70
C ASN A 345 -17.45 -18.84 -18.12
N VAL A 346 -16.44 -19.21 -17.33
CA VAL A 346 -15.51 -20.29 -17.69
C VAL A 346 -15.46 -21.33 -16.58
N PHE A 347 -15.71 -22.59 -16.91
CA PHE A 347 -15.47 -23.71 -16.01
C PHE A 347 -13.99 -24.08 -16.01
N VAL A 348 -13.37 -23.97 -14.85
CA VAL A 348 -11.99 -24.36 -14.59
C VAL A 348 -11.93 -25.59 -13.69
N TYR A 349 -10.95 -26.44 -13.96
CA TYR A 349 -10.69 -27.69 -13.26
C TYR A 349 -9.17 -27.84 -13.10
N GLY A 350 -8.73 -28.84 -12.33
CA GLY A 350 -7.30 -29.09 -12.16
C GLY A 350 -6.58 -27.95 -11.46
N SER A 351 -5.43 -27.54 -12.01
CA SER A 351 -4.56 -26.48 -11.46
C SER A 351 -5.26 -25.11 -11.39
N PHE A 352 -6.15 -24.80 -12.32
CA PHE A 352 -6.89 -23.54 -12.35
C PHE A 352 -8.02 -23.45 -11.32
N GLN A 353 -8.20 -24.46 -10.47
CA GLN A 353 -9.09 -24.34 -9.31
C GLN A 353 -8.46 -23.56 -8.16
N GLU A 354 -7.13 -23.37 -8.17
CA GLU A 354 -6.42 -22.67 -7.09
C GLU A 354 -6.52 -21.15 -7.29
N PRO A 355 -7.14 -20.39 -6.35
CA PRO A 355 -7.35 -18.96 -6.48
C PRO A 355 -6.07 -18.16 -6.75
N ALA A 356 -4.94 -18.54 -6.14
CA ALA A 356 -3.65 -17.88 -6.36
C ALA A 356 -3.18 -18.00 -7.82
N VAL A 357 -3.41 -19.17 -8.44
CA VAL A 357 -3.03 -19.45 -9.83
C VAL A 357 -3.91 -18.65 -10.79
N VAL A 358 -5.23 -18.67 -10.62
CA VAL A 358 -6.13 -17.91 -11.52
C VAL A 358 -5.98 -16.40 -11.34
N SER A 359 -5.74 -15.92 -10.12
CA SER A 359 -5.56 -14.48 -9.88
C SER A 359 -4.29 -13.96 -10.55
N LEU A 360 -3.22 -14.76 -10.52
CA LEU A 360 -1.97 -14.47 -11.21
C LEU A 360 -2.15 -14.44 -12.73
N ILE A 361 -2.80 -15.46 -13.29
CA ILE A 361 -2.97 -15.60 -14.75
C ILE A 361 -3.91 -14.55 -15.34
N LEU A 362 -4.96 -14.20 -14.60
CA LEU A 362 -5.95 -13.22 -15.02
C LEU A 362 -5.57 -11.78 -14.68
N GLU A 363 -4.49 -11.60 -13.91
CA GLU A 363 -4.06 -10.33 -13.29
C GLU A 363 -5.23 -9.64 -12.53
N PHE A 364 -6.15 -10.45 -12.01
CA PHE A 364 -7.43 -10.08 -11.42
C PHE A 364 -7.99 -11.26 -10.62
N ALA A 365 -8.62 -11.02 -9.47
CA ALA A 365 -9.29 -12.07 -8.70
C ALA A 365 -10.74 -12.27 -9.20
N PRO A 366 -11.05 -13.33 -9.98
CA PRO A 366 -12.39 -13.56 -10.48
C PRO A 366 -13.37 -13.95 -9.37
N VAL A 367 -14.66 -13.73 -9.59
CA VAL A 367 -15.70 -14.33 -8.75
C VAL A 367 -15.76 -15.82 -9.09
N ILE A 368 -15.49 -16.66 -8.10
CA ILE A 368 -15.36 -18.12 -8.22
C ILE A 368 -16.54 -18.80 -7.55
N VAL A 369 -17.27 -19.62 -8.31
CA VAL A 369 -18.40 -20.41 -7.80
C VAL A 369 -18.11 -21.90 -7.97
N SER A 370 -18.45 -22.73 -6.99
CA SER A 370 -18.23 -24.18 -7.11
C SER A 370 -19.25 -24.80 -8.08
N ALA A 371 -18.80 -25.67 -8.98
CA ALA A 371 -19.67 -26.31 -9.96
C ALA A 371 -19.23 -27.73 -10.33
N GLN A 372 -20.15 -28.48 -10.93
CA GLN A 372 -19.95 -29.84 -11.39
C GLN A 372 -20.25 -29.97 -12.88
N LEU A 373 -19.33 -30.59 -13.61
CA LEU A 373 -19.46 -30.90 -15.02
C LEU A 373 -19.70 -32.41 -15.20
N HIS A 374 -20.83 -32.78 -15.80
CA HIS A 374 -21.22 -34.17 -16.03
C HIS A 374 -20.83 -34.62 -17.44
N GLY A 375 -20.55 -35.91 -17.62
CA GLY A 375 -20.20 -36.49 -18.92
C GLY A 375 -18.72 -36.31 -19.31
N PHE A 376 -17.87 -35.97 -18.35
CA PHE A 376 -16.42 -35.78 -18.52
C PHE A 376 -15.65 -36.47 -17.41
N HIS A 377 -14.41 -36.87 -17.71
CA HIS A 377 -13.47 -37.39 -16.72
C HIS A 377 -12.16 -36.59 -16.75
N LEU A 378 -11.53 -36.43 -15.58
CA LEU A 378 -10.34 -35.63 -15.37
C LEU A 378 -9.09 -36.53 -15.31
N TYR A 379 -8.22 -36.43 -16.31
CA TYR A 379 -7.03 -37.26 -16.48
C TYR A 379 -5.75 -36.49 -16.18
N ARG A 380 -4.70 -37.22 -15.76
CA ARG A 380 -3.32 -36.69 -15.83
C ARG A 380 -2.81 -36.80 -17.26
N LEU A 381 -1.87 -35.94 -17.61
CA LEU A 381 -1.14 -35.96 -18.87
C LEU A 381 0.35 -36.21 -18.60
N LYS A 382 0.97 -37.14 -19.32
CA LYS A 382 2.41 -37.41 -19.15
C LYS A 382 3.21 -36.18 -19.55
N GLY A 383 4.26 -35.86 -18.79
CA GLY A 383 5.07 -34.68 -19.03
C GLY A 383 4.29 -33.37 -18.96
N ARG A 384 3.22 -33.27 -18.15
CA ARG A 384 2.53 -31.99 -17.89
C ARG A 384 2.20 -31.79 -16.42
N LEU A 385 2.37 -30.56 -15.97
CA LEU A 385 2.03 -30.12 -14.61
C LEU A 385 0.54 -29.77 -14.42
N HIS A 386 -0.31 -29.93 -15.43
CA HIS A 386 -1.75 -29.64 -15.35
C HIS A 386 -2.57 -30.75 -16.05
N PRO A 387 -3.81 -31.01 -15.60
CA PRO A 387 -4.63 -32.10 -16.13
C PRO A 387 -5.44 -31.68 -17.34
N CYS A 388 -6.11 -32.66 -17.93
CA CYS A 388 -7.10 -32.43 -18.96
C CYS A 388 -8.43 -33.13 -18.67
N ILE A 389 -9.52 -32.64 -19.27
CA ILE A 389 -10.80 -33.34 -19.28
C ILE A 389 -11.12 -33.87 -20.67
N ALA A 390 -11.70 -35.07 -20.73
CA ALA A 390 -12.20 -35.68 -21.95
C ALA A 390 -13.60 -36.29 -21.73
N PRO A 391 -14.44 -36.39 -22.79
CA PRO A 391 -15.79 -36.95 -22.66
C PRO A 391 -15.79 -38.38 -22.13
N PHE A 392 -16.63 -38.65 -21.12
CA PHE A 392 -16.81 -39.96 -20.50
C PHE A 392 -18.25 -40.06 -19.94
N GLU A 393 -19.07 -40.97 -20.49
CA GLU A 393 -20.54 -40.95 -20.30
C GLU A 393 -21.03 -40.93 -18.85
N SER A 394 -20.33 -41.61 -17.93
CA SER A 394 -20.68 -41.65 -16.50
C SER A 394 -19.77 -40.77 -15.64
N GLY A 395 -18.98 -39.89 -16.25
CA GLY A 395 -17.96 -39.08 -15.59
C GLY A 395 -18.55 -37.85 -14.91
N LEU A 396 -17.90 -37.43 -13.82
CA LEU A 396 -18.20 -36.22 -13.09
C LEU A 396 -16.89 -35.51 -12.76
N VAL A 397 -16.78 -34.23 -13.12
CA VAL A 397 -15.64 -33.38 -12.77
C VAL A 397 -16.12 -32.30 -11.83
N ASN A 398 -15.53 -32.25 -10.63
CA ASN A 398 -15.69 -31.13 -9.72
C ASN A 398 -14.72 -30.01 -10.14
N GLY A 399 -15.22 -28.80 -10.21
CA GLY A 399 -14.45 -27.64 -10.61
C GLY A 399 -15.05 -26.35 -10.07
N LYS A 400 -14.63 -25.24 -10.67
CA LYS A 400 -15.09 -23.90 -10.35
C LYS A 400 -15.52 -23.17 -11.61
N VAL A 401 -16.47 -22.25 -11.50
CA VAL A 401 -16.83 -21.30 -12.56
C VAL A 401 -16.23 -19.94 -12.21
N LEU A 402 -15.41 -19.43 -13.11
CA LEU A 402 -14.95 -18.05 -13.10
C LEU A 402 -15.97 -17.22 -13.88
N THR A 403 -16.61 -16.26 -13.22
CA THR A 403 -17.65 -15.43 -13.86
C THR A 403 -17.10 -14.07 -14.25
N GLY A 404 -17.68 -13.48 -15.30
CA GLY A 404 -17.41 -12.08 -15.64
C GLY A 404 -16.13 -11.83 -16.43
N LEU A 405 -15.53 -12.85 -17.07
CA LEU A 405 -14.24 -12.71 -17.74
C LEU A 405 -14.35 -11.97 -19.07
N THR A 406 -13.29 -11.21 -19.39
CA THR A 406 -13.10 -10.55 -20.69
C THR A 406 -12.43 -11.50 -21.70
N GLU A 407 -12.52 -11.20 -22.99
CA GLU A 407 -11.84 -11.96 -24.04
C GLU A 407 -10.31 -12.01 -23.83
N ALA A 408 -9.71 -10.92 -23.32
CA ALA A 408 -8.27 -10.86 -23.07
C ALA A 408 -7.84 -11.80 -21.92
N GLN A 409 -8.67 -11.89 -20.88
CA GLN A 409 -8.48 -12.81 -19.76
C GLN A 409 -8.63 -14.27 -20.16
N LEU A 410 -9.67 -14.56 -20.95
CA LEU A 410 -9.87 -15.85 -21.60
C LEU A 410 -8.65 -16.27 -22.44
N LYS A 411 -8.11 -15.35 -23.23
CA LYS A 411 -6.91 -15.62 -24.05
C LYS A 411 -5.69 -15.98 -23.21
N ASN A 412 -5.54 -15.44 -21.99
CA ASN A 412 -4.45 -15.86 -21.09
C ASN A 412 -4.59 -17.33 -20.67
N LEU A 413 -5.82 -17.77 -20.35
CA LEU A 413 -6.11 -19.16 -19.99
C LEU A 413 -5.80 -20.09 -21.16
N ASP A 414 -6.22 -19.73 -22.38
CA ASP A 414 -5.90 -20.50 -23.59
C ASP A 414 -4.40 -20.62 -23.83
N MET A 415 -3.65 -19.52 -23.67
CA MET A 415 -2.21 -19.49 -23.94
C MET A 415 -1.41 -20.35 -22.96
N ILE A 416 -1.85 -20.46 -21.71
CA ILE A 416 -1.18 -21.29 -20.69
C ILE A 416 -1.51 -22.77 -20.85
N GLN A 417 -2.76 -23.10 -21.20
CA GLN A 417 -3.16 -24.49 -21.45
C GLN A 417 -2.53 -25.03 -22.74
N GLY A 418 -2.40 -24.19 -23.75
CA GLY A 418 -1.78 -24.53 -25.03
C GLY A 418 -2.79 -24.95 -26.09
N ALA A 419 -2.31 -25.07 -27.34
CA ALA A 419 -3.14 -25.23 -28.52
C ALA A 419 -3.88 -26.58 -28.64
N GLU A 420 -3.54 -27.56 -27.78
CA GLU A 420 -4.18 -28.89 -27.74
C GLU A 420 -5.50 -28.90 -26.97
N TYR A 421 -5.79 -27.84 -26.22
CA TYR A 421 -7.09 -27.63 -25.59
C TYR A 421 -8.01 -26.87 -26.54
N VAL A 422 -9.23 -27.37 -26.70
CA VAL A 422 -10.28 -26.73 -27.48
C VAL A 422 -11.31 -26.19 -26.52
N ARG A 423 -11.62 -24.90 -26.66
CA ARG A 423 -12.71 -24.26 -25.94
C ARG A 423 -14.05 -24.78 -26.47
N LYS A 424 -14.92 -25.25 -25.59
CA LYS A 424 -16.32 -25.57 -25.92
C LYS A 424 -17.26 -25.05 -24.84
N THR A 425 -18.43 -24.61 -25.27
CA THR A 425 -19.56 -24.36 -24.38
C THR A 425 -20.08 -25.68 -23.80
N VAL A 426 -20.19 -25.75 -22.48
CA VAL A 426 -20.69 -26.89 -21.72
C VAL A 426 -21.71 -26.41 -20.68
N GLU A 427 -22.59 -27.32 -20.25
CA GLU A 427 -23.53 -27.06 -19.15
C GLU A 427 -22.94 -27.60 -17.84
N VAL A 428 -22.85 -26.75 -16.82
CA VAL A 428 -22.43 -27.13 -15.46
C VAL A 428 -23.56 -26.94 -14.48
N VAL A 429 -23.53 -27.70 -13.38
CA VAL A 429 -24.47 -27.55 -12.26
C VAL A 429 -23.74 -26.86 -11.11
N LEU A 430 -24.23 -25.71 -10.66
CA LEU A 430 -23.68 -25.00 -9.51
C LEU A 430 -23.96 -25.80 -8.23
N THR A 431 -22.93 -26.11 -7.46
CA THR A 431 -23.07 -26.97 -6.26
C THR A 431 -23.89 -26.34 -5.14
N GLU A 432 -23.93 -25.01 -5.05
CA GLU A 432 -24.62 -24.30 -3.98
C GLU A 432 -26.12 -24.11 -4.27
N THR A 433 -26.46 -23.76 -5.52
CA THR A 433 -27.85 -23.46 -5.91
C THR A 433 -28.53 -24.61 -6.65
N SER A 434 -27.77 -25.62 -7.09
CA SER A 434 -28.22 -26.70 -8.01
C SER A 434 -28.74 -26.18 -9.35
N GLU A 435 -28.45 -24.93 -9.72
CA GLU A 435 -28.83 -24.34 -10.99
C GLU A 435 -27.88 -24.76 -12.11
N LYS A 436 -28.42 -24.87 -13.33
CA LYS A 436 -27.64 -25.14 -14.54
C LYS A 436 -27.16 -23.83 -15.15
N MET A 437 -25.90 -23.79 -15.58
CA MET A 437 -25.28 -22.63 -16.21
C MET A 437 -24.48 -23.06 -17.45
N GLU A 438 -24.66 -22.37 -18.56
CA GLU A 438 -23.80 -22.52 -19.74
C GLU A 438 -22.51 -21.72 -19.57
N VAL A 439 -21.39 -22.38 -19.74
CA VAL A 439 -20.04 -21.85 -19.52
C VAL A 439 -19.08 -22.41 -20.56
N GLU A 440 -18.00 -21.69 -20.83
CA GLU A 440 -16.90 -22.21 -21.66
C GLU A 440 -16.00 -23.13 -20.82
N ALA A 441 -15.55 -24.24 -21.37
CA ALA A 441 -14.53 -25.09 -20.77
C ALA A 441 -13.46 -25.43 -21.80
N LEU A 442 -12.21 -25.46 -21.35
CA LEU A 442 -11.10 -25.99 -22.15
C LEU A 442 -11.16 -27.51 -22.07
N ILE A 443 -11.18 -28.20 -23.21
CA ILE A 443 -11.34 -29.67 -23.28
C ILE A 443 -10.20 -30.21 -24.13
N TRP A 444 -9.65 -31.36 -23.75
CA TRP A 444 -8.60 -32.01 -24.53
C TRP A 444 -9.12 -32.39 -25.92
N ALA A 445 -8.41 -31.99 -26.98
CA ALA A 445 -8.87 -32.23 -28.34
C ALA A 445 -8.93 -33.73 -28.70
N ASN A 446 -7.97 -34.51 -28.21
CA ASN A 446 -7.80 -35.92 -28.55
C ASN A 446 -8.28 -36.83 -27.42
N LYS A 447 -9.53 -37.27 -27.44
CA LYS A 447 -10.10 -38.16 -26.41
C LYS A 447 -9.44 -39.55 -26.31
N ASP A 448 -8.65 -39.95 -27.31
CA ASP A 448 -7.99 -41.27 -27.39
C ASP A 448 -6.46 -41.14 -27.22
N ASP A 449 -6.00 -40.05 -26.60
CA ASP A 449 -4.57 -39.76 -26.40
C ASP A 449 -3.89 -40.78 -25.44
N PRO A 450 -2.84 -41.49 -25.88
CA PRO A 450 -2.13 -42.48 -25.06
C PRO A 450 -1.35 -41.88 -23.87
N ASP A 451 -1.20 -40.56 -23.83
CA ASP A 451 -0.56 -39.83 -22.74
C ASP A 451 -1.54 -39.37 -21.65
N MET A 452 -2.85 -39.57 -21.85
CA MET A 452 -3.83 -39.49 -20.77
C MET A 452 -3.76 -40.75 -19.89
N TYR A 453 -3.58 -40.58 -18.59
CA TYR A 453 -3.52 -41.70 -17.65
C TYR A 453 -3.94 -41.28 -16.24
N GLY A 454 -4.46 -42.26 -15.48
CA GLY A 454 -4.79 -42.09 -14.08
C GLY A 454 -5.84 -41.00 -13.79
N GLU A 455 -6.21 -40.90 -12.52
CA GLU A 455 -7.05 -39.82 -12.02
C GLU A 455 -6.18 -38.66 -11.52
N TRP A 456 -6.61 -37.44 -11.80
CA TRP A 456 -6.00 -36.26 -11.22
C TRP A 456 -6.45 -36.07 -9.76
N ASP A 457 -5.49 -35.84 -8.87
CA ASP A 457 -5.75 -35.47 -7.47
C ASP A 457 -5.24 -34.03 -7.25
N PHE A 458 -6.19 -33.14 -6.93
CA PHE A 458 -5.90 -31.73 -6.73
C PHE A 458 -5.10 -31.45 -5.45
N GLU A 459 -5.32 -32.21 -4.38
CA GLU A 459 -4.61 -32.02 -3.11
C GLU A 459 -3.18 -32.58 -3.20
N GLU A 460 -3.00 -33.69 -3.92
CA GLU A 460 -1.66 -34.18 -4.24
C GLU A 460 -0.88 -33.17 -5.09
N TRP A 461 -1.52 -32.62 -6.12
CA TRP A 461 -0.92 -31.61 -6.98
C TRP A 461 -0.53 -30.36 -6.18
N LYS A 462 -1.41 -29.89 -5.28
CA LYS A 462 -1.12 -28.75 -4.39
C LYS A 462 0.18 -28.95 -3.63
N ARG A 463 0.36 -30.13 -3.04
CA ARG A 463 1.52 -30.46 -2.22
C ARG A 463 2.82 -30.60 -3.02
N LEU A 464 2.75 -31.11 -4.25
CA LEU A 464 3.94 -31.54 -5.00
C LEU A 464 4.35 -30.59 -6.13
N HIS A 465 3.41 -29.82 -6.67
CA HIS A 465 3.57 -29.16 -7.98
C HIS A 465 3.07 -27.71 -8.04
N MET A 466 2.32 -27.24 -7.04
CA MET A 466 1.74 -25.89 -7.03
C MET A 466 2.80 -24.79 -7.14
N ASP A 467 3.84 -24.84 -6.31
CA ASP A 467 4.86 -23.78 -6.27
C ASP A 467 5.58 -23.64 -7.62
N LYS A 468 5.94 -24.78 -8.22
CA LYS A 468 6.50 -24.84 -9.58
C LYS A 468 5.54 -24.25 -10.61
N PHE A 469 4.26 -24.60 -10.54
CA PHE A 469 3.27 -24.09 -11.49
C PHE A 469 3.05 -22.57 -11.35
N ILE A 470 3.07 -22.05 -10.11
CA ILE A 470 3.00 -20.61 -9.83
C ILE A 470 4.23 -19.89 -10.39
N GLU A 471 5.43 -20.43 -10.16
CA GLU A 471 6.67 -19.86 -10.70
C GLU A 471 6.65 -19.79 -12.24
N ALA A 472 6.22 -20.89 -12.89
CA ALA A 472 6.05 -20.92 -14.34
C ALA A 472 5.05 -19.86 -14.83
N SER A 473 3.92 -19.74 -14.13
CA SER A 473 2.86 -18.76 -14.47
C SER A 473 3.35 -17.32 -14.32
N LYS A 474 4.19 -17.01 -13.32
CA LYS A 474 4.81 -15.68 -13.14
C LYS A 474 5.70 -15.33 -14.34
N LYS A 475 6.59 -16.25 -14.74
CA LYS A 475 7.47 -16.08 -15.91
C LYS A 475 6.68 -15.85 -17.20
N PHE A 476 5.53 -16.52 -17.36
CA PHE A 476 4.65 -16.31 -18.52
C PHE A 476 4.04 -14.91 -18.55
N ILE A 477 3.55 -14.39 -17.42
CA ILE A 477 2.97 -13.03 -17.35
C ILE A 477 4.04 -11.97 -17.58
N GLU A 478 5.25 -12.19 -17.06
CA GLU A 478 6.41 -11.32 -17.30
C GLU A 478 6.80 -11.29 -18.79
N TRP A 479 6.90 -12.46 -19.44
CA TRP A 479 7.12 -12.55 -20.89
C TRP A 479 6.06 -11.80 -21.70
N LYS A 480 4.78 -11.95 -21.35
CA LYS A 480 3.68 -11.27 -22.04
C LYS A 480 3.82 -9.74 -21.97
N LYS A 481 4.37 -9.21 -20.87
CA LYS A 481 4.64 -7.77 -20.69
C LYS A 481 5.85 -7.29 -21.50
N ASN A 482 6.79 -8.18 -21.84
CA ASN A 482 7.98 -7.85 -22.63
C ASN A 482 8.34 -8.98 -23.64
N PRO A 483 7.74 -8.98 -24.85
CA PRO A 483 7.84 -10.09 -25.79
C PRO A 483 9.22 -10.34 -26.41
N ASP A 484 10.13 -9.35 -26.33
CA ASP A 484 11.47 -9.40 -26.95
C ASP A 484 12.54 -10.08 -26.06
N GLY A 485 12.17 -10.43 -24.81
CA GLY A 485 12.97 -11.29 -23.94
C GLY A 485 12.73 -12.77 -24.24
N LYS A 486 13.80 -13.57 -24.37
CA LYS A 486 13.69 -15.04 -24.49
C LYS A 486 13.02 -15.62 -23.25
N THR A 487 11.78 -16.11 -23.34
CA THR A 487 11.13 -16.81 -22.19
C THR A 487 9.99 -17.78 -22.54
N ARG A 488 9.47 -17.83 -23.78
CA ARG A 488 8.41 -18.82 -24.15
C ARG A 488 8.93 -20.27 -24.17
N GLU A 489 10.11 -20.50 -24.74
CA GLU A 489 10.72 -21.84 -24.82
C GLU A 489 11.11 -22.39 -23.44
N GLU A 490 11.43 -21.50 -22.48
CA GLU A 490 11.76 -21.86 -21.11
C GLU A 490 10.50 -22.17 -20.29
N PHE A 491 9.41 -21.41 -20.50
CA PHE A 491 8.10 -21.75 -19.95
C PHE A 491 7.59 -23.11 -20.46
N GLU A 492 7.66 -23.35 -21.77
CA GLU A 492 7.26 -24.64 -22.36
C GLU A 492 8.08 -25.80 -21.78
N LYS A 493 9.40 -25.67 -21.61
CA LYS A 493 10.21 -26.69 -20.92
C LYS A 493 9.78 -26.93 -19.47
N PHE A 494 9.51 -25.88 -18.72
CA PHE A 494 9.19 -25.97 -17.30
C PHE A 494 7.80 -26.58 -17.03
N VAL A 495 6.83 -26.29 -17.91
CA VAL A 495 5.47 -26.88 -17.85
C VAL A 495 5.45 -28.33 -18.36
N HIS A 496 6.45 -28.71 -19.18
CA HIS A 496 6.58 -30.04 -19.79
C HIS A 496 7.59 -31.00 -19.13
N GLU A 497 8.24 -30.62 -18.02
CA GLU A 497 9.19 -31.49 -17.31
C GLU A 497 8.49 -32.56 -16.45
N ASP A 498 8.74 -33.83 -16.79
CA ASP A 498 8.21 -35.02 -16.11
C ASP A 498 8.81 -35.17 -14.69
N PRO A 499 8.02 -35.39 -13.63
CA PRO A 499 8.55 -35.91 -12.37
C PRO A 499 8.89 -37.41 -12.56
N PRO A 500 10.01 -37.91 -12.00
CA PRO A 500 10.37 -39.32 -12.15
C PRO A 500 9.28 -40.23 -11.57
N VAL A 501 8.85 -41.20 -12.38
CA VAL A 501 7.95 -42.30 -11.96
C VAL A 501 8.64 -43.12 -10.88
N ALA A 502 8.11 -43.08 -9.66
CA ALA A 502 8.58 -43.91 -8.56
C ALA A 502 8.24 -45.40 -8.82
N THR A 503 9.18 -46.14 -9.41
CA THR A 503 9.16 -47.61 -9.33
C THR A 503 9.76 -48.05 -7.99
N ASN A 504 8.90 -48.64 -7.16
CA ASN A 504 9.18 -49.23 -5.85
C ASN A 504 10.49 -50.02 -5.78
N SER A 505 11.29 -49.78 -4.74
CA SER A 505 11.95 -50.81 -3.93
C SER A 505 12.70 -50.21 -2.73
N LEU A 506 12.28 -50.66 -1.55
CA LEU A 506 12.93 -50.60 -0.22
C LEU A 506 12.55 -49.44 0.71
N SER A 507 11.50 -49.76 1.46
CA SER A 507 11.06 -49.28 2.77
C SER A 507 12.14 -48.75 3.72
N LEU A 508 11.89 -47.54 4.23
CA LEU A 508 12.17 -47.16 5.62
C LEU A 508 10.98 -46.34 6.12
N THR A 509 10.19 -46.96 6.97
CA THR A 509 8.99 -46.42 7.61
C THR A 509 9.33 -45.28 8.55
N HIS A 510 8.69 -44.12 8.40
CA HIS A 510 8.43 -43.23 9.53
C HIS A 510 6.96 -42.81 9.52
N ARG A 511 6.24 -43.27 10.54
CA ARG A 511 4.84 -42.96 10.81
C ARG A 511 4.72 -41.46 11.12
N PHE A 512 4.05 -40.70 10.28
CA PHE A 512 3.42 -39.46 10.72
C PHE A 512 2.07 -39.81 11.33
N HIS A 513 1.95 -39.57 12.64
CA HIS A 513 0.66 -39.58 13.32
C HIS A 513 -0.14 -38.36 12.85
N SER A 514 -1.26 -38.63 12.20
CA SER A 514 -2.39 -37.71 12.10
C SER A 514 -2.82 -37.29 13.51
N ARG A 515 -2.93 -35.97 13.75
CA ARG A 515 -3.80 -35.45 14.80
C ARG A 515 -4.62 -34.30 14.28
N THR A 516 -5.92 -34.55 14.33
CA THR A 516 -7.10 -33.74 14.04
C THR A 516 -6.97 -32.28 14.49
N MET A 517 -7.36 -31.36 13.60
CA MET A 517 -7.54 -29.95 13.93
C MET A 517 -8.68 -29.77 14.93
N THR A 518 -8.37 -29.10 16.04
CA THR A 518 -9.33 -28.28 16.77
C THR A 518 -8.86 -26.84 16.66
N SER A 519 -9.71 -26.01 16.05
CA SER A 519 -9.76 -24.55 16.07
C SER A 519 -8.78 -23.82 17.01
N SER A 520 -7.81 -23.10 16.44
CA SER A 520 -7.32 -21.82 16.95
C SER A 520 -6.51 -21.08 15.88
N ASN A 521 -6.96 -19.89 15.49
CA ASN A 521 -6.23 -18.92 14.66
C ASN A 521 -4.94 -18.47 15.37
N GLN A 522 -3.78 -18.95 14.94
CA GLN A 522 -2.48 -18.29 15.07
C GLN A 522 -1.62 -18.73 13.88
N SER A 523 -1.11 -17.78 13.08
CA SER A 523 -0.04 -18.09 12.13
C SER A 523 1.15 -18.67 12.89
N PRO A 524 1.84 -19.72 12.38
CA PRO A 524 2.93 -20.33 13.11
C PRO A 524 4.06 -19.32 13.29
N SER A 525 4.42 -19.08 14.55
CA SER A 525 5.55 -18.22 14.92
C SER A 525 6.83 -19.06 14.98
N HIS A 526 7.86 -18.67 14.24
CA HIS A 526 9.13 -19.40 14.18
C HIS A 526 10.06 -19.00 15.32
N ASN A 527 10.72 -19.98 15.94
CA ASN A 527 11.77 -19.76 16.92
C ASN A 527 13.08 -20.27 16.35
N VAL A 528 14.06 -19.37 16.19
CA VAL A 528 15.33 -19.69 15.50
C VAL A 528 16.51 -19.54 16.45
N PHE A 529 17.27 -20.62 16.65
CA PHE A 529 18.52 -20.59 17.38
C PHE A 529 19.66 -20.08 16.50
N VAL A 530 20.31 -19.01 16.96
CA VAL A 530 21.43 -18.33 16.31
C VAL A 530 22.68 -18.43 17.17
N TYR A 531 23.79 -18.77 16.52
CA TYR A 531 25.06 -19.14 17.18
C TYR A 531 26.27 -18.34 16.65
N GLY A 532 26.04 -17.36 15.78
CA GLY A 532 27.08 -16.62 15.06
C GLY A 532 26.82 -15.12 14.98
N SER A 533 26.96 -14.55 13.78
CA SER A 533 26.74 -13.12 13.50
C SER A 533 25.32 -12.65 13.87
N PHE A 534 24.31 -13.49 13.68
CA PHE A 534 22.92 -13.22 14.06
C PHE A 534 22.67 -13.17 15.59
N GLN A 535 23.70 -13.26 16.43
CA GLN A 535 23.55 -12.96 17.87
C GLN A 535 23.67 -11.46 18.17
N GLU A 536 24.18 -10.67 17.23
CA GLU A 536 24.41 -9.23 17.37
C GLU A 536 23.15 -8.42 17.03
N PRO A 537 22.59 -7.63 17.97
CA PRO A 537 21.35 -6.87 17.72
C PRO A 537 21.43 -5.97 16.48
N SER A 538 22.56 -5.31 16.26
CA SER A 538 22.74 -4.43 15.09
C SER A 538 22.62 -5.17 13.74
N VAL A 539 22.95 -6.46 13.72
CA VAL A 539 22.82 -7.32 12.53
C VAL A 539 21.40 -7.85 12.39
N VAL A 540 20.83 -8.35 13.49
CA VAL A 540 19.47 -8.91 13.49
C VAL A 540 18.44 -7.84 13.15
N ASN A 541 18.56 -6.65 13.73
CA ASN A 541 17.62 -5.55 13.48
C ASN A 541 17.67 -5.04 12.05
N LEU A 542 18.84 -5.13 11.43
CA LEU A 542 19.02 -4.79 10.03
C LEU A 542 18.38 -5.84 9.10
N ILE A 543 18.58 -7.13 9.40
CA ILE A 543 18.16 -8.24 8.53
C ILE A 543 16.67 -8.53 8.68
N LEU A 544 16.15 -8.48 9.90
CA LEU A 544 14.75 -8.79 10.20
C LEU A 544 13.84 -7.56 10.17
N GLU A 545 14.43 -6.37 10.05
CA GLU A 545 13.74 -5.06 10.11
C GLU A 545 12.88 -4.88 11.37
N CYS A 546 13.21 -5.59 12.45
CA CYS A 546 12.57 -5.53 13.76
C CYS A 546 13.57 -5.89 14.87
N ASP A 547 13.21 -5.64 16.14
CA ASP A 547 13.98 -6.09 17.31
C ASP A 547 13.31 -7.33 17.93
N PRO A 548 13.72 -8.57 17.54
CA PRO A 548 13.08 -9.78 18.05
C PRO A 548 13.45 -10.03 19.51
N VAL A 549 12.50 -10.58 20.27
CA VAL A 549 12.78 -11.02 21.64
C VAL A 549 13.79 -12.16 21.60
N THR A 550 14.95 -11.94 22.22
CA THR A 550 16.04 -12.93 22.26
C THR A 550 16.16 -13.62 23.61
N ILE A 551 16.26 -14.94 23.60
CA ILE A 551 16.45 -15.75 24.82
C ILE A 551 17.78 -16.50 24.75
N SER A 552 18.59 -16.45 25.79
CA SER A 552 19.86 -17.19 25.82
C SER A 552 19.64 -18.69 25.96
N ALA A 553 20.30 -19.49 25.13
CA ALA A 553 20.16 -20.94 25.13
C ALA A 553 21.45 -21.67 24.75
N GLN A 554 21.48 -22.98 25.01
CA GLN A 554 22.58 -23.86 24.70
C GLN A 554 22.13 -25.00 23.78
N LEU A 555 22.93 -25.28 22.75
CA LEU A 555 22.74 -26.40 21.83
C LEU A 555 23.83 -27.45 22.08
N GLN A 556 23.41 -28.69 22.35
CA GLN A 556 24.31 -29.85 22.51
C GLN A 556 24.40 -30.67 21.23
N GLY A 557 25.52 -31.37 21.05
CA GLY A 557 25.74 -32.29 19.92
C GLY A 557 26.25 -31.60 18.65
N TYR A 558 26.66 -30.34 18.73
CA TYR A 558 27.19 -29.55 17.62
C TYR A 558 28.43 -28.79 18.05
N HIS A 559 29.36 -28.58 17.11
CA HIS A 559 30.53 -27.74 17.30
C HIS A 559 30.48 -26.57 16.32
N LEU A 560 30.80 -25.37 16.83
CA LEU A 560 30.89 -24.12 16.08
C LEU A 560 32.29 -23.95 15.47
N TYR A 561 32.38 -23.80 14.15
CA TYR A 561 33.63 -23.67 13.39
C TYR A 561 33.71 -22.32 12.67
N ARG A 562 34.95 -21.88 12.36
CA ARG A 562 35.16 -20.90 11.30
C ARG A 562 35.18 -21.60 9.95
N LEU A 563 34.77 -20.87 8.92
CA LEU A 563 34.79 -21.35 7.54
C LEU A 563 35.67 -20.42 6.70
N LYS A 564 36.66 -20.99 5.99
CA LYS A 564 37.59 -20.16 5.20
C LYS A 564 36.81 -19.44 4.10
N GLY A 565 37.06 -18.14 3.96
CA GLY A 565 36.37 -17.33 2.95
C GLY A 565 34.96 -16.89 3.35
N ARG A 566 34.55 -17.04 4.62
CA ARG A 566 33.27 -16.49 5.12
C ARG A 566 33.43 -15.59 6.34
N LEU A 567 32.53 -14.62 6.44
CA LEU A 567 32.44 -13.65 7.54
C LEU A 567 31.57 -14.11 8.71
N HIS A 568 30.97 -15.30 8.67
CA HIS A 568 30.11 -15.85 9.71
C HIS A 568 30.42 -17.34 9.93
N PRO A 569 30.09 -17.90 11.11
CA PRO A 569 30.48 -19.27 11.44
C PRO A 569 29.49 -20.29 10.91
N CYS A 570 29.82 -21.56 11.10
CA CYS A 570 28.94 -22.66 10.81
C CYS A 570 28.99 -23.73 11.91
N ILE A 571 27.91 -24.49 12.06
CA ILE A 571 27.86 -25.60 13.02
C ILE A 571 27.83 -26.94 12.29
N SER A 572 28.53 -27.92 12.85
CA SER A 572 28.54 -29.31 12.36
C SER A 572 28.37 -30.29 13.53
N PRO A 573 27.73 -31.46 13.33
CA PRO A 573 27.51 -32.43 14.41
C PRO A 573 28.82 -32.86 15.10
N SER A 574 28.83 -32.88 16.43
CA SER A 574 29.96 -33.29 17.27
C SER A 574 29.47 -33.88 18.58
N GLU A 575 29.90 -35.10 18.93
CA GLU A 575 29.36 -35.89 20.05
C GLU A 575 29.43 -35.18 21.41
N ASN A 576 30.45 -34.34 21.63
CA ASN A 576 30.65 -33.61 22.88
C ASN A 576 30.56 -32.08 22.71
N GLY A 577 30.06 -31.62 21.56
CA GLY A 577 29.98 -30.20 21.26
C GLY A 577 28.87 -29.50 22.06
N LEU A 578 29.17 -28.30 22.56
CA LEU A 578 28.24 -27.42 23.24
C LEU A 578 28.40 -26.01 22.68
N ILE A 579 27.29 -25.41 22.24
CA ILE A 579 27.26 -24.08 21.63
C ILE A 579 26.37 -23.18 22.47
N ASN A 580 26.89 -22.04 22.90
CA ASN A 580 26.09 -20.97 23.48
C ASN A 580 25.58 -20.07 22.37
N GLY A 581 24.28 -19.78 22.38
CA GLY A 581 23.64 -18.93 21.38
C GLY A 581 22.42 -18.22 21.95
N LYS A 582 21.63 -17.64 21.05
CA LYS A 582 20.35 -17.01 21.38
C LYS A 582 19.24 -17.62 20.54
N ILE A 583 18.01 -17.56 21.04
CA ILE A 583 16.80 -17.90 20.29
C ILE A 583 16.14 -16.58 19.91
N LEU A 584 15.96 -16.34 18.63
CA LEU A 584 15.09 -15.28 18.11
C LEU A 584 13.67 -15.86 18.12
N THR A 585 12.79 -15.29 18.93
CA THR A 585 11.44 -15.82 19.11
C THR A 585 10.42 -15.05 18.27
N GLY A 586 9.37 -15.74 17.84
CA GLY A 586 8.22 -15.08 17.23
C GLY A 586 8.41 -14.61 15.79
N LEU A 587 9.37 -15.18 15.05
CA LEU A 587 9.65 -14.75 13.68
C LEU A 587 8.52 -15.11 12.72
N THR A 588 8.23 -14.20 11.80
CA THR A 588 7.31 -14.41 10.67
C THR A 588 8.00 -15.17 9.53
N ASP A 589 7.22 -15.71 8.59
CA ASP A 589 7.75 -16.39 7.40
C ASP A 589 8.72 -15.49 6.59
N ALA A 590 8.39 -14.20 6.43
CA ALA A 590 9.23 -13.25 5.69
C ALA A 590 10.56 -12.95 6.42
N GLN A 591 10.55 -12.94 7.74
CA GLN A 591 11.75 -12.77 8.56
C GLN A 591 12.64 -14.02 8.53
N LEU A 592 12.02 -15.20 8.54
CA LEU A 592 12.74 -16.45 8.36
C LEU A 592 13.38 -16.53 6.95
N GLU A 593 12.66 -16.09 5.92
CA GLU A 593 13.17 -16.00 4.54
C GLU A 593 14.41 -15.10 4.45
N ASN A 594 14.45 -13.97 5.16
CA ASN A 594 15.65 -13.11 5.19
C ASN A 594 16.89 -13.84 5.73
N LEU A 595 16.71 -14.68 6.76
CA LEU A 595 17.80 -15.51 7.29
C LEU A 595 18.18 -16.60 6.29
N ASP A 596 17.21 -17.26 5.68
CA ASP A 596 17.43 -18.29 4.66
C ASP A 596 18.21 -17.75 3.46
N MET A 597 17.92 -16.53 3.01
CA MET A 597 18.59 -15.91 1.88
C MET A 597 20.06 -15.54 2.18
N ILE A 598 20.38 -15.15 3.41
CA ILE A 598 21.75 -14.80 3.82
C ILE A 598 22.60 -16.05 4.06
N GLU A 599 22.04 -17.07 4.70
CA GLU A 599 22.70 -18.36 4.91
C GLU A 599 22.87 -19.10 3.58
N GLY A 600 21.89 -18.95 2.68
CA GLY A 600 21.90 -19.54 1.35
C GLY A 600 21.76 -21.06 1.34
N ASP A 601 22.05 -21.67 0.20
CA ASP A 601 21.70 -23.07 -0.06
C ASP A 601 22.71 -24.06 0.57
N GLU A 602 23.79 -23.55 1.16
CA GLU A 602 24.88 -24.33 1.76
C GLU A 602 24.62 -24.68 3.24
N TYR A 603 23.67 -23.98 3.87
CA TYR A 603 23.17 -24.30 5.19
C TYR A 603 21.80 -24.99 5.07
N VAL A 604 21.62 -26.05 5.84
CA VAL A 604 20.35 -26.78 5.94
C VAL A 604 19.67 -26.36 7.23
N ARG A 605 18.45 -25.83 7.12
CA ARG A 605 17.61 -25.56 8.29
C ARG A 605 17.19 -26.88 8.93
N LYS A 606 17.41 -27.02 10.24
CA LYS A 606 17.04 -28.20 11.02
C LYS A 606 16.33 -27.78 12.29
N THR A 607 15.31 -28.55 12.68
CA THR A 607 14.73 -28.46 14.01
C THR A 607 15.65 -29.17 15.01
N VAL A 608 16.06 -28.46 16.06
CA VAL A 608 16.95 -28.93 17.12
C VAL A 608 16.34 -28.62 18.49
N GLU A 609 16.73 -29.41 19.49
CA GLU A 609 16.37 -29.16 20.89
C GLU A 609 17.49 -28.36 21.56
N VAL A 610 17.13 -27.21 22.12
CA VAL A 610 18.03 -26.35 22.91
C VAL A 610 17.60 -26.30 24.36
N VAL A 611 18.53 -26.01 25.26
CA VAL A 611 18.27 -25.81 26.69
C VAL A 611 18.38 -24.32 27.00
N LEU A 612 17.31 -23.72 27.54
CA LEU A 612 17.32 -22.32 27.96
C LEU A 612 18.29 -22.12 29.12
N THR A 613 19.19 -21.14 29.02
CA THR A 613 20.25 -20.95 30.01
C THR A 613 19.71 -20.53 31.38
N GLU A 614 18.61 -19.77 31.40
CA GLU A 614 18.02 -19.23 32.63
C GLU A 614 17.11 -20.24 33.35
N THR A 615 16.27 -20.95 32.60
CA THR A 615 15.25 -21.85 33.18
C THR A 615 15.64 -23.32 33.16
N SER A 616 16.70 -23.69 32.42
CA SER A 616 17.08 -25.09 32.11
C SER A 616 15.98 -25.90 31.41
N GLU A 617 14.97 -25.24 30.85
CA GLU A 617 13.91 -25.88 30.08
C GLU A 617 14.37 -26.21 28.67
N LYS A 618 13.81 -27.27 28.10
CA LYS A 618 14.08 -27.70 26.72
C LYS A 618 13.07 -27.07 25.77
N MET A 619 13.54 -26.56 24.64
CA MET A 619 12.72 -25.94 23.61
C MET A 619 13.11 -26.47 22.23
N GLN A 620 12.13 -26.75 21.38
CA GLN A 620 12.35 -27.09 19.97
C GLN A 620 12.38 -25.81 19.15
N VAL A 621 13.46 -25.63 18.38
CA VAL A 621 13.74 -24.43 17.59
C VAL A 621 14.37 -24.82 16.25
N GLU A 622 14.27 -23.96 15.26
CA GLU A 622 14.97 -24.12 13.99
C GLU A 622 16.38 -23.53 14.10
N THR A 623 17.35 -24.09 13.38
CA THR A 623 18.70 -23.53 13.29
C THR A 623 19.33 -23.88 11.95
N PHE A 624 20.34 -23.12 11.54
CA PHE A 624 21.09 -23.38 10.33
C PHE A 624 22.24 -24.35 10.63
N VAL A 625 22.44 -25.37 9.80
CA VAL A 625 23.50 -26.36 10.00
C VAL A 625 24.26 -26.51 8.69
N TRP A 626 25.58 -26.50 8.72
CA TRP A 626 26.38 -26.66 7.51
C TRP A 626 26.07 -27.98 6.82
N ALA A 627 25.75 -27.95 5.53
CA ALA A 627 25.36 -29.15 4.79
C ALA A 627 26.49 -30.18 4.68
N ASN A 628 27.73 -29.71 4.49
CA ASN A 628 28.90 -30.56 4.26
C ASN A 628 29.73 -30.76 5.52
N LYS A 629 29.39 -31.77 6.31
CA LYS A 629 30.09 -32.10 7.56
C LYS A 629 31.60 -32.40 7.41
N ASP A 630 32.05 -32.78 6.22
CA ASP A 630 33.43 -33.21 5.92
C ASP A 630 34.21 -32.12 5.16
N ASP A 631 33.74 -30.86 5.19
CA ASP A 631 34.36 -29.76 4.45
C ASP A 631 35.77 -29.42 4.97
N PRO A 632 36.82 -29.50 4.14
CA PRO A 632 38.19 -29.21 4.54
C PRO A 632 38.46 -27.73 4.85
N HIS A 633 37.50 -26.83 4.58
CA HIS A 633 37.57 -25.41 4.91
C HIS A 633 37.06 -25.09 6.31
N LEU A 634 36.49 -26.06 7.04
CA LEU A 634 36.17 -25.93 8.46
C LEU A 634 37.47 -25.89 9.27
N TYR A 635 37.68 -24.84 10.04
CA TYR A 635 38.89 -24.68 10.84
C TYR A 635 38.68 -23.83 12.08
N GLY A 636 39.45 -24.13 13.12
CA GLY A 636 39.49 -23.34 14.35
C GLY A 636 38.15 -23.24 15.09
N GLU A 637 38.19 -22.55 16.22
CA GLU A 637 36.99 -22.18 16.96
C GLU A 637 36.56 -20.76 16.57
N TRP A 638 35.25 -20.56 16.47
CA TRP A 638 34.69 -19.24 16.32
C TRP A 638 34.66 -18.50 17.66
N ASP A 639 35.10 -17.25 17.66
CA ASP A 639 34.99 -16.36 18.81
C ASP A 639 34.14 -15.15 18.41
N PHE A 640 33.00 -14.98 19.09
CA PHE A 640 32.04 -13.92 18.80
C PHE A 640 32.57 -12.52 19.15
N GLU A 641 33.37 -12.39 20.21
CA GLU A 641 33.95 -11.11 20.64
C GLU A 641 35.13 -10.69 19.74
N GLU A 642 35.89 -11.64 19.23
CA GLU A 642 36.87 -11.38 18.17
C GLU A 642 36.16 -10.93 16.89
N TRP A 643 35.12 -11.65 16.47
CA TRP A 643 34.35 -11.30 15.29
C TRP A 643 33.75 -9.89 15.37
N LYS A 644 33.21 -9.50 16.53
CA LYS A 644 32.70 -8.14 16.77
C LYS A 644 33.71 -7.05 16.46
N LYS A 645 34.97 -7.29 16.80
CA LYS A 645 36.06 -6.31 16.64
C LYS A 645 36.58 -6.25 15.21
N VAL A 646 36.62 -7.37 14.51
CA VAL A 646 37.37 -7.50 13.25
C VAL A 646 36.46 -7.53 12.02
N HIS A 647 35.25 -8.10 12.14
CA HIS A 647 34.43 -8.47 11.00
C HIS A 647 33.00 -7.91 11.02
N MET A 648 32.51 -7.42 12.18
CA MET A 648 31.14 -6.92 12.33
C MET A 648 30.80 -5.77 11.39
N GLU A 649 31.65 -4.75 11.28
CA GLU A 649 31.38 -3.59 10.41
C GLU A 649 31.21 -4.02 8.95
N LYS A 650 32.10 -4.91 8.47
CA LYS A 650 32.04 -5.47 7.12
C LYS A 650 30.76 -6.29 6.90
N PHE A 651 30.39 -7.12 7.88
CA PHE A 651 29.18 -7.93 7.81
C PHE A 651 27.91 -7.06 7.78
N ILE A 652 27.88 -5.98 8.57
CA ILE A 652 26.77 -5.01 8.55
C ILE A 652 26.70 -4.31 7.18
N GLU A 653 27.83 -3.91 6.60
CA GLU A 653 27.85 -3.29 5.27
C GLU A 653 27.32 -4.24 4.19
N ALA A 654 27.77 -5.50 4.20
CA ALA A 654 27.25 -6.54 3.31
C ALA A 654 25.74 -6.76 3.51
N SER A 655 25.27 -6.84 4.76
CA SER A 655 23.85 -7.01 5.09
C SER A 655 23.01 -5.81 4.64
N LYS A 656 23.53 -4.57 4.71
CA LYS A 656 22.82 -3.39 4.21
C LYS A 656 22.61 -3.47 2.70
N LYS A 657 23.67 -3.83 1.97
CA LYS A 657 23.61 -4.02 0.51
C LYS A 657 22.66 -5.15 0.12
N PHE A 658 22.59 -6.22 0.92
CA PHE A 658 21.62 -7.30 0.74
C PHE A 658 20.18 -6.80 0.86
N ILE A 659 19.87 -6.06 1.93
CA ILE A 659 18.51 -5.52 2.15
C ILE A 659 18.15 -4.48 1.09
N GLU A 660 19.11 -3.64 0.68
CA GLU A 660 18.94 -2.68 -0.43
C GLU A 660 18.68 -3.41 -1.76
N TRP A 661 19.42 -4.49 -2.04
CA TRP A 661 19.18 -5.35 -3.21
C TRP A 661 17.82 -6.05 -3.15
N LYS A 662 17.41 -6.58 -1.99
CA LYS A 662 16.08 -7.21 -1.81
C LYS A 662 14.96 -6.20 -2.09
N LYS A 663 15.16 -4.92 -1.75
CA LYS A 663 14.20 -3.82 -1.99
C LYS A 663 14.19 -3.32 -3.43
N ASN A 664 15.32 -3.41 -4.15
CA ASN A 664 15.41 -3.00 -5.55
C ASN A 664 16.36 -3.92 -6.36
N PRO A 665 15.84 -5.00 -6.97
CA PRO A 665 16.65 -5.99 -7.67
C PRO A 665 17.09 -5.55 -9.09
N GLU A 666 16.84 -4.30 -9.52
CA GLU A 666 17.17 -3.83 -10.87
C GLU A 666 18.68 -3.81 -11.16
N GLY A 667 19.17 -4.93 -11.71
CA GLY A 667 20.47 -5.02 -12.39
C GLY A 667 21.59 -5.76 -11.66
N ARG A 668 21.35 -6.43 -10.54
CA ARG A 668 22.35 -7.29 -9.87
C ARG A 668 21.79 -8.67 -9.53
N SER A 669 22.55 -9.71 -9.88
CA SER A 669 22.24 -11.11 -9.59
C SER A 669 22.61 -11.50 -8.16
N ARG A 670 21.91 -12.50 -7.59
CA ARG A 670 22.28 -13.11 -6.30
C ARG A 670 23.72 -13.62 -6.33
N GLU A 671 24.19 -14.12 -7.48
CA GLU A 671 25.58 -14.57 -7.64
C GLU A 671 26.61 -13.43 -7.53
N GLU A 672 26.28 -12.21 -7.98
CA GLU A 672 27.14 -11.02 -7.81
C GLU A 672 27.20 -10.55 -6.36
N PHE A 673 26.09 -10.66 -5.63
CA PHE A 673 26.07 -10.36 -4.19
C PHE A 673 26.89 -11.38 -3.39
N VAL A 674 26.70 -12.68 -3.64
CA VAL A 674 27.46 -13.76 -2.98
C VAL A 674 28.95 -13.61 -3.28
N LYS A 675 29.33 -13.36 -4.54
CA LYS A 675 30.71 -13.04 -4.89
C LYS A 675 31.24 -11.82 -4.15
N PHE A 676 30.49 -10.74 -4.01
CA PHE A 676 30.95 -9.56 -3.27
C PHE A 676 31.21 -9.87 -1.78
N VAL A 677 30.37 -10.69 -1.15
CA VAL A 677 30.56 -11.14 0.24
C VAL A 677 31.79 -12.07 0.39
N GLU A 678 32.11 -12.84 -0.64
CA GLU A 678 33.22 -13.80 -0.65
C GLU A 678 34.56 -13.22 -1.18
N GLU A 679 34.55 -12.29 -2.14
CA GLU A 679 35.74 -11.77 -2.86
C GLU A 679 36.58 -10.80 -2.00
N ASP A 680 35.95 -10.02 -1.11
CA ASP A 680 36.63 -8.97 -0.32
C ASP A 680 37.45 -9.51 0.89
N LEU A 681 37.57 -10.85 0.99
CA LEU A 681 38.39 -11.56 1.97
C LEU A 681 39.82 -11.85 1.48
N THR A 682 40.14 -11.56 0.22
CA THR A 682 41.50 -11.75 -0.33
C THR A 682 42.41 -10.53 -0.16
N ALA A 683 41.90 -9.42 0.36
CA ALA A 683 42.63 -8.15 0.49
C ALA A 683 43.08 -7.77 1.92
N ALA A 684 43.07 -8.70 2.89
CA ALA A 684 43.58 -8.46 4.24
C ALA A 684 44.73 -9.41 4.61
#